data_AF-E3K218-F1
#
_entry.id   AF-E3K218-F1
#
_cell.length_a   1.000
_cell.length_b   1.000
_cell.length_c   1.000
_cell.angle_alpha   90.00
_cell.angle_beta   90.00
_cell.angle_gamma   90.00
#
_symmetry.space_group_name_H-M   'P 1'
#
loop_
_entity.id
_entity.type
_entity.pdbx_description
1 polymer ?
#
loop_
_entity_poly.entity_id
_entity_poly.type
_entity_poly.pdbx_seq_one_letter_code
_entity_poly.pdbx_strand_id
1 'polypeptide(L)'
;MDSSHLGFIIVARQHGRTTYACEACPGRTTLNPVEHLQSRTHLINASLVQPIPETFNQDTQMYPGTGSEPEDTALAFETIDISSGNPENSDNDVVIVPTRTTELSIFNPNQFQEVEFEDEGDWDDSIFEAVNLVQGTALERDVSLLNDGVNRNTLTHWYPYQNREALIGTLMQGYMRCSISRSMYSQMRLILSITGLELPHWNTIRNTSESIRMLLNFHVLENESIWNHKCFSLSIPQILEQEISNPYVHPHLDFYPEDPNGQNIFKLSQSKKWCEELGPNERVQMVVSNDKHFYIFEPTQLKSGKVVVPVYFYKMNNEIYAKCTKPFISPTSHDAKVLKIEFEGALEFTSDRLQAIKFSEFKNIYSEIIWGNFGKLAEACKSLIWEIGNEIPLTLPNKWRFMSRGRVIRHMPINLYCDDTSGNISKQFNKHVSFYFTLSGLPPNVANQEFNCHFVTTSNQASVLELADKITDDMNDLARGGHVAYDYELGQDVLIMSVVLCFQGDSPMHAEVTCTHMPNASLNSCRMCKLKAASIEDRRSLQYIQHFIGRDTQGHVCRPSPRTWKETKTTAKYLWRLSKTEPKTVVDRMITDLGVKDNINKQAMDIMREGNDQQLIEKIRSLDNEDDQDQLFSPIMRLKGFDGCKDTPVEILHVFLLGVVKYLTGDFMKGLKACHVERLMASWESFNKNSLNIETINPLNMAKHHGSFLGKHFRIVLQAAPFVFYQFMSEEKRLLWISLCRLSTYIFQTRIPDMDTYLVELKIRIDDFMWHIIKMNCQWVNKPKLHMLLHLPECIQRFGPATLYATEKFESFNGVLRNASIHSNRHSPGRDIAIKFVNEACLRLILSGGPHWNHRTHGRFIADQQVTDVFRDHPQIQKSLGYNHLLVTSHNQTPSVITTPLPKGEMEGVPDFLQRRFPHHKIKQIHQLRLLQHDVLKKDYFVLVKKNTSSGSTKDIECVESIWSASLEHQTRYFVRARRFLQGPINPFYQMRELDVTSHVDYFEASDIVACLNTQHNCQSGRCQVVKGSRNKGPNYEGTQTTLKIRHNDKKSFILNSASLRDPVTHRELAGLNTYYHLNWATAIETGRARWRPNPTNQTSQTRASSLAPSLI
;
A
#
# COMPACT_ATOMS: atom_id res chain seq x y z
N MET A 1 1.94 53.42 13.68
CA MET A 1 1.73 53.72 15.11
C MET A 1 2.98 54.41 15.61
N ASP A 2 2.86 55.63 16.12
CA ASP A 2 3.98 56.45 16.58
C ASP A 2 4.73 55.78 17.76
N SER A 3 6.06 55.83 17.70
CA SER A 3 7.02 55.06 18.51
C SER A 3 7.16 55.51 19.97
N SER A 4 6.27 56.37 20.48
CA SER A 4 6.35 56.91 21.84
C SER A 4 5.76 56.00 22.92
N HIS A 5 5.17 54.85 22.55
CA HIS A 5 4.54 53.90 23.50
C HIS A 5 5.40 52.69 23.89
N LEU A 6 6.67 52.60 23.44
CA LEU A 6 7.52 51.43 23.66
C LEU A 6 8.74 51.69 24.58
N GLY A 7 8.83 52.83 25.28
CA GLY A 7 9.96 53.13 26.17
C GLY A 7 11.26 53.45 25.43
N PHE A 8 11.17 54.12 24.27
CA PHE A 8 12.32 54.55 23.47
C PHE A 8 12.25 56.03 23.12
N ILE A 9 13.40 56.70 23.18
CA ILE A 9 13.57 58.13 22.88
C ILE A 9 14.37 58.27 21.58
N ILE A 10 13.93 59.10 20.63
CA ILE A 10 14.71 59.34 19.40
C ILE A 10 15.91 60.23 19.76
N VAL A 11 17.12 59.75 19.45
CA VAL A 11 18.37 60.46 19.76
C VAL A 11 19.08 61.02 18.53
N ALA A 12 18.79 60.53 17.32
CA ALA A 12 19.32 61.11 16.08
C ALA A 12 18.46 60.77 14.86
N ARG A 13 18.43 61.66 13.86
CA ARG A 13 17.92 61.40 12.50
C ARG A 13 18.94 61.88 11.48
N GLN A 14 19.59 60.97 10.75
CA GLN A 14 20.53 61.30 9.69
C GLN A 14 20.37 60.33 8.51
N HIS A 15 20.43 60.85 7.28
CA HIS A 15 20.34 60.11 6.01
C HIS A 15 19.22 59.05 5.94
N GLY A 16 18.00 59.45 6.33
CA GLY A 16 16.81 58.60 6.23
C GLY A 16 16.71 57.50 7.30
N ARG A 17 17.62 57.45 8.28
CA ARG A 17 17.56 56.52 9.40
C ARG A 17 17.35 57.27 10.73
N THR A 18 16.47 56.71 11.57
CA THR A 18 16.15 57.25 12.91
C THR A 18 16.74 56.32 13.97
N THR A 19 17.53 56.87 14.89
CA THR A 19 18.15 56.14 15.99
C THR A 19 17.39 56.39 17.28
N TYR A 20 17.08 55.32 18.01
CA TYR A 20 16.29 55.28 19.24
C TYR A 20 17.16 54.84 20.42
N ALA A 21 17.12 55.53 21.55
CA ALA A 21 17.68 55.08 22.82
C ALA A 21 16.61 54.37 23.65
N CYS A 22 16.94 53.22 24.24
CA CYS A 22 16.01 52.49 25.11
C CYS A 22 16.08 53.03 26.55
N GLU A 23 14.94 53.34 27.14
CA GLU A 23 14.87 53.83 28.53
C GLU A 23 15.20 52.74 29.55
N ALA A 24 14.89 51.48 29.27
CA ALA A 24 15.18 50.34 30.14
C ALA A 24 16.62 49.80 30.01
N CYS A 25 17.37 50.20 28.98
CA CYS A 25 18.76 49.78 28.74
C CYS A 25 19.68 51.01 28.62
N PRO A 26 20.14 51.58 29.75
CA PRO A 26 20.87 52.85 29.77
C PRO A 26 22.10 52.82 28.83
N GLY A 27 22.19 53.80 27.94
CA GLY A 27 23.32 53.97 27.02
C GLY A 27 23.26 53.16 25.72
N ARG A 28 22.25 52.28 25.51
CA ARG A 28 22.08 51.57 24.24
C ARG A 28 21.15 52.31 23.29
N THR A 29 21.60 52.47 22.05
CA THR A 29 20.80 52.97 20.94
C THR A 29 20.59 51.90 19.87
N THR A 30 19.45 51.92 19.19
CA THR A 30 19.04 50.97 18.15
C THR A 30 18.38 51.72 16.99
N LEU A 31 18.51 51.18 15.78
CA LEU A 31 17.75 51.65 14.61
C LEU A 31 16.40 50.91 14.49
N ASN A 32 16.27 49.76 15.15
CA ASN A 32 15.07 48.92 15.14
C ASN A 32 14.60 48.62 16.58
N PRO A 33 13.63 49.38 17.11
CA PRO A 33 13.12 49.18 18.46
C PRO A 33 12.48 47.79 18.69
N VAL A 34 11.88 47.19 17.66
CA VAL A 34 11.16 45.91 17.78
C VAL A 34 12.12 44.75 18.00
N GLU A 35 13.23 44.70 17.27
CA GLU A 35 14.29 43.71 17.52
C GLU A 35 14.96 43.93 18.88
N HIS A 36 15.18 45.19 19.27
CA HIS A 36 15.78 45.48 20.57
C HIS A 36 14.92 44.93 21.73
N LEU A 37 13.60 45.06 21.66
CA LEU A 37 12.65 44.54 22.66
C LEU A 37 12.72 43.02 22.82
N GLN A 38 13.05 42.30 21.75
CA GLN A 38 13.19 40.85 21.75
C GLN A 38 14.58 40.40 22.21
N SER A 39 15.54 41.32 22.33
CA SER A 39 16.90 40.97 22.75
C SER A 39 16.91 40.48 24.20
N ARG A 40 17.66 39.40 24.44
CA ARG A 40 17.82 38.81 25.79
C ARG A 40 18.29 39.83 26.82
N THR A 41 19.16 40.77 26.43
CA THR A 41 19.63 41.86 27.31
C THR A 41 18.50 42.80 27.71
N HIS A 42 17.60 43.15 26.78
CA HIS A 42 16.45 43.99 27.08
C HIS A 42 15.47 43.28 28.02
N LEU A 43 15.15 42.00 27.76
CA LEU A 43 14.26 41.21 28.61
C LEU A 43 14.79 41.09 30.06
N ILE A 44 16.11 40.92 30.22
CA ILE A 44 16.75 40.89 31.55
C ILE A 44 16.65 42.26 32.22
N ASN A 45 17.02 43.34 31.54
CA ASN A 45 16.99 44.68 32.14
C ASN A 45 15.56 45.16 32.45
N ALA A 46 14.58 44.82 31.61
CA ALA A 46 13.17 45.11 31.85
C ALA A 46 12.62 44.35 33.07
N SER A 47 13.12 43.13 33.32
CA SER A 47 12.74 42.35 34.52
C SER A 47 13.32 42.90 35.84
N LEU A 48 14.33 43.77 35.77
CA LEU A 48 14.98 44.40 36.94
C LEU A 48 14.36 45.75 37.34
N VAL A 49 13.42 46.30 36.54
CA VAL A 49 12.95 47.70 36.66
C VAL A 49 11.45 47.80 37.06
N GLN A 50 10.75 46.71 37.37
CA GLN A 50 9.35 46.79 37.81
C GLN A 50 9.17 46.46 39.31
N PRO A 51 8.59 47.38 40.12
CA PRO A 51 8.38 47.23 41.55
C PRO A 51 7.10 46.44 41.89
N ILE A 52 7.18 45.60 42.92
CA ILE A 52 6.04 44.93 43.58
C ILE A 52 5.34 45.93 44.51
N PRO A 53 3.99 45.97 44.57
CA PRO A 53 3.27 46.39 45.76
C PRO A 53 2.77 45.20 46.58
N GLU A 54 3.33 45.14 47.79
CA GLU A 54 2.94 44.53 49.09
C GLU A 54 1.43 44.37 49.40
N THR A 55 0.90 43.56 50.33
CA THR A 55 1.29 42.42 51.21
C THR A 55 0.08 42.02 52.14
N PHE A 56 0.19 40.85 52.82
CA PHE A 56 -0.42 40.40 54.12
C PHE A 56 -1.93 40.07 54.18
N ASN A 57 -2.45 39.03 54.85
CA ASN A 57 -2.08 38.19 56.03
C ASN A 57 -2.93 36.87 55.90
N GLN A 58 -2.73 35.71 56.52
CA GLN A 58 -2.37 35.38 57.91
C GLN A 58 -2.14 33.85 58.09
N ASP A 59 -1.50 33.51 59.20
CA ASP A 59 -1.04 32.20 59.69
C ASP A 59 -2.05 31.03 59.84
N THR A 60 -1.51 29.83 59.59
CA THR A 60 -1.48 28.59 60.40
C THR A 60 -2.69 28.17 61.28
N GLN A 61 -3.31 27.01 60.98
CA GLN A 61 -3.66 25.97 61.97
C GLN A 61 -4.01 24.59 61.34
N MET A 62 -3.89 23.54 62.17
CA MET A 62 -3.66 22.10 61.89
C MET A 62 -4.87 21.26 61.38
N TYR A 63 -4.54 20.17 60.64
CA TYR A 63 -5.18 18.86 60.32
C TYR A 63 -6.49 18.39 61.03
N PRO A 64 -7.21 17.31 60.58
CA PRO A 64 -7.05 16.41 59.41
C PRO A 64 -8.36 16.10 58.61
N GLY A 65 -8.29 15.47 57.43
CA GLY A 65 -9.51 14.90 56.81
C GLY A 65 -9.32 14.28 55.43
N THR A 66 -9.55 12.97 55.36
CA THR A 66 -9.51 12.06 54.20
C THR A 66 -10.41 12.47 53.02
N GLY A 67 -9.88 12.34 51.80
CA GLY A 67 -10.67 12.38 50.56
C GLY A 67 -9.78 12.14 49.35
N SER A 68 -9.74 10.91 48.85
CA SER A 68 -9.06 10.52 47.62
C SER A 68 -9.91 10.91 46.41
N GLU A 69 -9.44 11.86 45.60
CA GLU A 69 -9.90 12.05 44.22
C GLU A 69 -9.01 11.27 43.25
N PRO A 70 -9.56 10.57 42.24
CA PRO A 70 -8.79 9.88 41.23
C PRO A 70 -8.36 10.83 40.11
N GLU A 71 -7.07 10.81 39.79
CA GLU A 71 -6.45 11.54 38.69
C GLU A 71 -7.01 11.11 37.32
N ASP A 72 -7.33 12.13 36.52
CA ASP A 72 -7.63 12.08 35.10
C ASP A 72 -6.48 11.43 34.31
N THR A 73 -6.76 10.28 33.70
CA THR A 73 -5.84 9.58 32.80
C THR A 73 -5.95 10.16 31.40
N ALA A 74 -5.08 11.13 31.11
CA ALA A 74 -4.80 11.58 29.75
C ALA A 74 -4.28 10.42 28.89
N LEU A 75 -4.86 10.33 27.68
CA LEU A 75 -4.54 9.36 26.64
C LEU A 75 -3.07 9.48 26.19
N ALA A 76 -2.21 8.62 26.72
CA ALA A 76 -0.84 8.45 26.24
C ALA A 76 -0.87 7.82 24.84
N PHE A 77 -0.51 8.61 23.84
CA PHE A 77 0.07 8.10 22.60
C PHE A 77 1.35 7.33 22.95
N GLU A 78 1.60 6.17 22.33
CA GLU A 78 2.83 5.40 22.52
C GLU A 78 4.04 6.17 21.97
N THR A 79 4.54 7.12 22.75
CA THR A 79 5.94 7.48 22.75
C THR A 79 6.63 6.41 23.58
N ILE A 80 7.53 5.65 22.97
CA ILE A 80 8.49 4.85 23.74
C ILE A 80 9.37 5.87 24.45
N ASP A 81 9.15 6.02 25.74
CA ASP A 81 9.98 6.83 26.62
C ASP A 81 11.34 6.11 26.76
N ILE A 82 12.31 6.55 25.96
CA ILE A 82 13.74 6.35 26.24
C ILE A 82 14.19 7.64 26.92
N SER A 83 13.82 7.84 28.18
CA SER A 83 14.44 8.87 29.01
C SER A 83 14.63 8.35 30.45
N SER A 84 15.73 7.65 30.64
CA SER A 84 16.43 7.64 31.93
C SER A 84 17.93 7.65 31.67
N GLY A 85 18.41 8.81 31.24
CA GLY A 85 19.83 9.14 31.17
C GLY A 85 20.02 10.58 31.67
N ASN A 86 20.66 10.72 32.83
CA ASN A 86 21.12 12.01 33.33
C ASN A 86 22.08 12.65 32.30
N PRO A 87 22.02 13.97 32.09
CA PRO A 87 22.88 14.67 31.15
C PRO A 87 24.18 15.04 31.85
N GLU A 88 25.28 14.33 31.55
CA GLU A 88 26.65 14.84 31.72
C GLU A 88 27.65 13.78 31.22
N ASN A 89 27.99 13.86 29.93
CA ASN A 89 29.32 13.66 29.35
C ASN A 89 29.17 13.58 27.82
N SER A 90 29.62 14.65 27.18
CA SER A 90 29.84 14.76 25.75
C SER A 90 30.90 13.75 25.29
N ASP A 91 30.59 12.95 24.27
CA ASP A 91 31.51 12.68 23.17
C ASP A 91 30.76 12.11 21.96
N ASN A 92 31.11 12.65 20.80
CA ASN A 92 30.47 12.51 19.50
C ASN A 92 30.40 11.06 19.00
N ASP A 93 29.21 10.60 18.60
CA ASP A 93 29.05 9.49 17.65
C ASP A 93 27.87 9.77 16.70
N VAL A 94 28.23 10.27 15.52
CA VAL A 94 27.34 10.58 14.39
C VAL A 94 26.75 9.28 13.83
N VAL A 95 25.42 9.14 13.89
CA VAL A 95 24.69 8.01 13.29
C VAL A 95 24.49 8.25 11.80
N ILE A 96 25.42 7.74 10.97
CA ILE A 96 25.28 7.73 9.51
C ILE A 96 24.39 6.56 9.08
N VAL A 97 23.23 6.85 8.49
CA VAL A 97 22.32 5.86 7.88
C VAL A 97 22.67 5.72 6.38
N PRO A 98 23.15 4.57 5.88
CA PRO A 98 23.39 4.41 4.46
C PRO A 98 22.11 4.04 3.72
N THR A 99 21.57 4.97 2.94
CA THR A 99 20.65 4.70 1.84
C THR A 99 21.44 4.29 0.60
N ARG A 100 21.32 3.02 0.17
CA ARG A 100 21.65 2.62 -1.20
C ARG A 100 20.53 1.76 -1.76
N THR A 101 19.75 2.37 -2.65
CA THR A 101 19.02 1.73 -3.75
C THR A 101 19.85 1.95 -5.00
N THR A 102 20.45 0.89 -5.53
CA THR A 102 21.19 0.91 -6.79
C THR A 102 20.21 0.95 -7.96
N GLU A 103 19.89 2.15 -8.43
CA GLU A 103 19.58 2.42 -9.84
C GLU A 103 20.57 3.49 -10.32
N LEU A 104 21.11 3.30 -11.52
CA LEU A 104 22.13 4.18 -12.12
C LEU A 104 21.54 5.58 -12.37
N SER A 105 21.65 6.47 -11.39
CA SER A 105 21.56 7.91 -11.59
C SER A 105 22.91 8.43 -12.07
N ILE A 106 22.90 9.28 -13.12
CA ILE A 106 24.09 9.93 -13.68
C ILE A 106 24.69 10.97 -12.70
N PHE A 107 24.04 11.23 -11.57
CA PHE A 107 24.57 12.02 -10.47
C PHE A 107 24.62 11.18 -9.20
N ASN A 108 25.81 11.06 -8.63
CA ASN A 108 26.13 10.32 -7.41
C ASN A 108 25.85 11.23 -6.19
N PRO A 109 24.81 10.97 -5.36
CA PRO A 109 24.44 11.89 -4.28
C PRO A 109 25.39 11.87 -3.07
N ASN A 110 26.45 11.04 -3.08
CA ASN A 110 27.30 10.79 -1.92
C ASN A 110 28.61 11.59 -1.90
N GLN A 111 28.65 12.76 -2.53
CA GLN A 111 29.75 13.73 -2.35
C GLN A 111 29.19 15.09 -1.90
N PHE A 112 28.57 15.11 -0.71
CA PHE A 112 28.51 16.32 0.09
C PHE A 112 28.95 15.93 1.50
N GLN A 113 30.08 16.46 1.91
CA GLN A 113 30.60 16.34 3.27
C GLN A 113 29.91 17.46 4.07
N GLU A 114 29.09 17.09 5.04
CA GLU A 114 28.54 18.04 6.01
C GLU A 114 29.71 18.62 6.81
N VAL A 115 29.92 19.94 6.66
CA VAL A 115 30.68 20.76 7.60
C VAL A 115 29.63 21.51 8.39
N GLU A 116 29.61 21.34 9.71
CA GLU A 116 28.86 22.25 10.60
C GLU A 116 29.47 23.65 10.44
N PHE A 117 28.75 24.53 9.75
CA PHE A 117 29.05 25.96 9.75
C PHE A 117 28.30 26.57 10.94
N GLU A 118 29.05 27.04 11.94
CA GLU A 118 28.62 28.17 12.76
C GLU A 118 28.29 29.34 11.80
N ASP A 119 27.23 30.10 12.10
CA ASP A 119 26.71 31.25 11.34
C ASP A 119 27.83 32.06 10.63
N GLU A 120 28.10 31.74 9.37
CA GLU A 120 28.86 32.57 8.44
C GLU A 120 27.99 32.84 7.22
N GLY A 121 27.86 34.13 6.90
CA GLY A 121 26.79 34.68 6.07
C GLY A 121 26.68 34.08 4.67
N ASP A 122 25.44 33.74 4.32
CA ASP A 122 24.73 34.08 3.08
C ASP A 122 25.53 34.20 1.75
N TRP A 123 26.19 33.10 1.38
CA TRP A 123 26.80 32.93 0.05
C TRP A 123 25.78 32.65 -1.06
N ASP A 124 24.58 32.16 -0.72
CA ASP A 124 23.52 31.83 -1.69
C ASP A 124 22.78 33.07 -2.19
N ASP A 125 22.47 34.06 -1.32
CA ASP A 125 21.85 35.31 -1.77
C ASP A 125 22.83 36.21 -2.53
N SER A 126 24.13 36.11 -2.26
CA SER A 126 25.15 36.89 -2.98
C SER A 126 25.44 36.36 -4.39
N ILE A 127 25.30 35.05 -4.66
CA ILE A 127 25.25 34.51 -6.04
C ILE A 127 23.94 34.91 -6.73
N PHE A 128 22.81 34.88 -6.01
CA PHE A 128 21.51 35.28 -6.54
C PHE A 128 21.47 36.77 -6.93
N GLU A 129 22.05 37.65 -6.12
CA GLU A 129 22.24 39.07 -6.48
C GLU A 129 23.25 39.24 -7.61
N ALA A 130 24.39 38.53 -7.59
CA ALA A 130 25.40 38.63 -8.66
C ALA A 130 24.86 38.21 -10.04
N VAL A 131 24.02 37.17 -10.09
CA VAL A 131 23.38 36.71 -11.34
C VAL A 131 22.31 37.70 -11.82
N ASN A 132 21.57 38.35 -10.91
CA ASN A 132 20.62 39.40 -11.26
C ASN A 132 21.31 40.73 -11.66
N LEU A 133 22.49 41.04 -11.08
CA LEU A 133 23.28 42.23 -11.39
C LEU A 133 23.98 42.13 -12.76
N VAL A 134 24.32 40.93 -13.23
CA VAL A 134 24.92 40.72 -14.57
C VAL A 134 23.90 40.86 -15.71
N GLN A 135 22.59 40.81 -15.42
CA GLN A 135 21.52 40.94 -16.44
C GLN A 135 20.76 42.29 -16.38
N GLY A 136 21.27 43.26 -15.63
CA GLY A 136 20.69 44.59 -15.54
C GLY A 136 20.94 45.45 -16.78
N THR A 137 20.43 45.09 -17.96
CA THR A 137 20.02 46.05 -19.00
C THR A 137 18.90 45.48 -19.89
N ALA A 138 17.82 46.27 -19.97
CA ALA A 138 16.61 46.13 -20.82
C ALA A 138 15.50 45.18 -20.33
N LEU A 139 14.66 45.69 -19.43
CA LEU A 139 13.27 45.24 -19.25
C LEU A 139 12.34 46.46 -19.16
N GLU A 140 12.09 47.09 -20.31
CA GLU A 140 10.85 47.80 -20.59
C GLU A 140 10.39 47.40 -22.01
N ARG A 141 9.10 47.02 -22.12
CA ARG A 141 8.35 46.54 -23.31
C ARG A 141 8.46 45.03 -23.58
N ASP A 142 7.41 44.22 -23.68
CA ASP A 142 5.98 44.46 -23.94
C ASP A 142 5.10 43.53 -23.07
N VAL A 143 4.17 44.16 -22.35
CA VAL A 143 2.97 43.52 -21.81
C VAL A 143 1.85 43.85 -22.79
N SER A 144 1.74 43.06 -23.86
CA SER A 144 0.53 42.98 -24.68
C SER A 144 0.71 41.86 -25.68
N LEU A 145 -0.17 40.85 -25.62
CA LEU A 145 -0.56 39.84 -26.62
C LEU A 145 -0.99 38.56 -25.90
N LEU A 146 -1.97 38.68 -25.00
CA LEU A 146 -2.80 37.56 -24.53
C LEU A 146 -4.28 37.74 -24.90
N ASN A 147 -4.58 38.69 -25.77
CA ASN A 147 -5.87 38.85 -26.42
C ASN A 147 -5.59 39.08 -27.91
N ASP A 148 -5.67 38.02 -28.70
CA ASP A 148 -6.41 38.04 -29.96
C ASP A 148 -6.39 36.65 -30.61
N GLY A 149 -7.56 36.23 -31.06
CA GLY A 149 -7.67 35.08 -31.94
C GLY A 149 -6.90 35.32 -33.25
N VAL A 150 -6.42 34.22 -33.83
CA VAL A 150 -5.86 34.11 -35.19
C VAL A 150 -4.37 34.48 -35.35
N ASN A 151 -3.49 33.47 -35.19
CA ASN A 151 -2.61 33.00 -36.27
C ASN A 151 -1.91 31.68 -35.88
N ARG A 152 -2.59 30.55 -36.12
CA ARG A 152 -1.97 29.22 -36.14
C ARG A 152 -1.19 29.10 -37.45
N ASN A 153 0.07 29.53 -37.52
CA ASN A 153 0.93 29.25 -38.68
C ASN A 153 2.45 29.27 -38.40
N THR A 154 2.86 29.03 -37.15
CA THR A 154 4.15 28.40 -36.87
C THR A 154 3.83 27.06 -36.20
N LEU A 155 3.96 25.97 -36.97
CA LEU A 155 3.79 24.59 -36.47
C LEU A 155 4.92 24.27 -35.49
N THR A 156 4.79 24.73 -34.24
CA THR A 156 5.58 24.17 -33.15
C THR A 156 5.07 22.75 -32.92
N HIS A 157 5.84 21.75 -33.36
CA HIS A 157 5.53 20.32 -33.23
C HIS A 157 5.59 19.79 -31.78
N TRP A 158 5.35 20.65 -30.78
CA TRP A 158 5.50 20.39 -29.34
C TRP A 158 4.21 20.64 -28.54
N TYR A 159 3.05 20.84 -29.19
CA TYR A 159 1.79 21.13 -28.49
C TYR A 159 1.44 20.01 -27.49
N PRO A 160 1.00 20.33 -26.25
CA PRO A 160 0.57 21.63 -25.73
C PRO A 160 1.70 22.53 -25.18
N TYR A 161 2.95 22.12 -25.26
CA TYR A 161 4.08 22.95 -24.89
C TYR A 161 4.40 23.96 -26.02
N GLN A 162 4.92 25.12 -25.63
CA GLN A 162 5.31 26.16 -26.59
C GLN A 162 6.51 25.71 -27.44
N ASN A 163 7.42 24.94 -26.85
CA ASN A 163 8.63 24.42 -27.48
C ASN A 163 9.20 23.23 -26.68
N ARG A 164 10.28 22.64 -27.19
CA ARG A 164 11.01 21.53 -26.57
C ARG A 164 11.54 21.89 -25.18
N GLU A 165 12.11 23.08 -25.04
CA GLU A 165 12.77 23.56 -23.84
C GLU A 165 11.78 23.71 -22.67
N ALA A 166 10.52 24.06 -22.95
CA ALA A 166 9.45 24.09 -21.97
C ALA A 166 9.13 22.70 -21.41
N LEU A 167 9.05 21.67 -22.27
CA LEU A 167 8.86 20.29 -21.82
C LEU A 167 10.06 19.79 -20.99
N ILE A 168 11.29 20.02 -21.45
CA ILE A 168 12.51 19.67 -20.71
C ILE A 168 12.52 20.37 -19.35
N GLY A 169 12.17 21.66 -19.31
CA GLY A 169 12.05 22.44 -18.09
C GLY A 169 11.03 21.83 -17.10
N THR A 170 9.85 21.41 -17.58
CA THR A 170 8.85 20.71 -16.75
C THR A 170 9.35 19.35 -16.24
N LEU A 171 10.05 18.58 -17.07
CA LEU A 171 10.67 17.32 -16.64
C LEU A 171 11.76 17.54 -15.58
N MET A 172 12.52 18.63 -15.69
CA MET A 172 13.57 18.99 -14.73
C MET A 172 13.01 19.55 -13.43
N GLN A 173 11.95 20.37 -13.47
CA GLN A 173 11.22 20.82 -12.27
C GLN A 173 10.88 19.62 -11.38
N GLY A 174 10.49 18.53 -12.03
CA GLY A 174 10.49 17.21 -11.44
C GLY A 174 9.11 16.58 -11.31
N TYR A 175 9.15 15.28 -11.07
CA TYR A 175 8.01 14.40 -10.91
C TYR A 175 8.40 13.22 -10.01
N MET A 176 7.45 12.64 -9.27
CA MET A 176 7.68 11.45 -8.48
C MET A 176 8.87 11.62 -7.51
N ARG A 177 9.89 10.78 -7.64
CA ARG A 177 11.12 10.78 -6.83
C ARG A 177 12.18 11.74 -7.35
N CYS A 178 12.00 12.30 -8.53
CA CYS A 178 12.96 13.14 -9.22
C CYS A 178 12.48 14.58 -9.15
N SER A 179 12.81 15.30 -8.08
CA SER A 179 12.53 16.73 -7.95
C SER A 179 13.78 17.49 -7.56
N ILE A 180 13.89 18.72 -8.04
CA ILE A 180 15.03 19.59 -7.73
C ILE A 180 14.53 20.90 -7.14
N SER A 181 15.37 21.53 -6.32
CA SER A 181 15.08 22.85 -5.79
C SER A 181 15.12 23.91 -6.90
N ARG A 182 14.47 25.04 -6.64
CA ARG A 182 14.54 26.21 -7.55
C ARG A 182 15.97 26.70 -7.75
N SER A 183 16.82 26.66 -6.72
CA SER A 183 18.24 27.02 -6.80
C SER A 183 19.01 26.06 -7.72
N MET A 184 18.84 24.75 -7.51
CA MET A 184 19.47 23.73 -8.34
C MET A 184 19.02 23.81 -9.80
N TYR A 185 17.73 24.02 -10.05
CA TYR A 185 17.23 24.25 -11.42
C TYR A 185 17.91 25.47 -12.08
N SER A 186 18.06 26.56 -11.34
CA SER A 186 18.70 27.79 -11.85
C SER A 186 20.18 27.56 -12.17
N GLN A 187 20.89 26.80 -11.34
CA GLN A 187 22.26 26.39 -11.59
C GLN A 187 22.37 25.47 -12.82
N MET A 188 21.51 24.45 -12.93
CA MET A 188 21.49 23.56 -14.10
C MET A 188 21.16 24.32 -15.39
N ARG A 189 20.23 25.28 -15.33
CA ARG A 189 19.93 26.17 -16.46
C ARG A 189 21.16 26.95 -16.93
N LEU A 190 21.96 27.48 -16.00
CA LEU A 190 23.22 28.19 -16.33
C LEU A 190 24.26 27.24 -16.94
N ILE A 191 24.40 26.02 -16.40
CA ILE A 191 25.34 25.02 -16.93
C ILE A 191 24.94 24.59 -18.34
N LEU A 192 23.65 24.33 -18.57
CA LEU A 192 23.13 23.90 -19.87
C LEU A 192 23.14 25.03 -20.91
N SER A 193 23.06 26.30 -20.51
CA SER A 193 23.19 27.41 -21.48
C SER A 193 24.58 27.46 -22.12
N ILE A 194 25.62 26.93 -21.46
CA ILE A 194 26.97 26.79 -22.03
C ILE A 194 26.98 25.84 -23.24
N THR A 195 26.05 24.87 -23.30
CA THR A 195 25.93 23.93 -24.42
C THR A 195 25.00 24.44 -25.53
N GLY A 196 24.45 25.66 -25.39
CA GLY A 196 23.48 26.24 -26.31
C GLY A 196 22.02 25.84 -26.04
N LEU A 197 21.73 25.16 -24.93
CA LEU A 197 20.36 24.83 -24.51
C LEU A 197 19.81 25.91 -23.58
N GLU A 198 18.89 26.73 -24.07
CA GLU A 198 18.26 27.80 -23.29
C GLU A 198 16.98 27.34 -22.62
N LEU A 199 17.08 26.89 -21.36
CA LEU A 199 15.89 26.50 -20.60
C LEU A 199 15.09 27.72 -20.11
N PRO A 200 13.75 27.63 -19.99
CA PRO A 200 12.92 28.72 -19.48
C PRO A 200 13.22 29.03 -18.01
N HIS A 201 12.86 30.23 -17.58
CA HIS A 201 12.92 30.58 -16.16
C HIS A 201 11.92 29.75 -15.34
N TRP A 202 12.19 29.56 -14.04
CA TRP A 202 11.33 28.77 -13.15
C TRP A 202 9.85 29.21 -13.18
N ASN A 203 9.60 30.52 -13.20
CA ASN A 203 8.24 31.08 -13.28
C ASN A 203 7.56 30.71 -14.60
N THR A 204 8.29 30.68 -15.71
CA THR A 204 7.77 30.26 -17.01
C THR A 204 7.36 28.79 -17.00
N ILE A 205 8.12 27.91 -16.33
CA ILE A 205 7.73 26.50 -16.17
C ILE A 205 6.47 26.38 -15.30
N ARG A 206 6.41 27.11 -14.18
CA ARG A 206 5.23 27.12 -13.31
C ARG A 206 3.97 27.56 -14.08
N ASN A 207 4.09 28.62 -14.88
CA ASN A 207 3.02 29.11 -15.75
C ASN A 207 2.67 28.11 -16.85
N THR A 208 3.64 27.37 -17.37
CA THR A 208 3.41 26.29 -18.34
C THR A 208 2.59 25.16 -17.71
N SER A 209 2.98 24.68 -16.52
CA SER A 209 2.23 23.67 -15.78
C SER A 209 0.82 24.15 -15.43
N GLU A 210 0.66 25.41 -15.03
CA GLU A 210 -0.65 26.03 -14.81
C GLU A 210 -1.50 26.12 -16.08
N SER A 211 -0.87 26.47 -17.20
CA SER A 211 -1.54 26.52 -18.49
C SER A 211 -2.06 25.13 -18.88
N ILE A 212 -1.27 24.08 -18.68
CA ILE A 212 -1.67 22.69 -18.94
C ILE A 212 -2.83 22.27 -18.01
N ARG A 213 -2.76 22.60 -16.71
CA ARG A 213 -3.88 22.34 -15.77
C ARG A 213 -5.18 22.98 -16.25
N MET A 214 -5.14 24.26 -16.62
CA MET A 214 -6.30 24.99 -17.16
C MET A 214 -6.79 24.39 -18.48
N LEU A 215 -5.88 23.91 -19.32
CA LEU A 215 -6.22 23.29 -20.61
C LEU A 215 -6.98 21.98 -20.41
N LEU A 216 -6.57 21.18 -19.41
CA LEU A 216 -7.21 19.92 -19.02
C LEU A 216 -8.35 20.09 -17.99
N ASN A 217 -8.57 21.31 -17.49
CA ASN A 217 -9.44 21.62 -16.35
C ASN A 217 -9.20 20.71 -15.13
N PHE A 218 -7.93 20.36 -14.87
CA PHE A 218 -7.55 19.50 -13.76
C PHE A 218 -6.84 20.33 -12.67
N HIS A 219 -7.59 20.67 -11.63
CA HIS A 219 -7.17 21.56 -10.57
C HIS A 219 -7.35 20.92 -9.19
N VAL A 220 -6.66 21.51 -8.21
CA VAL A 220 -6.87 21.16 -6.80
C VAL A 220 -8.21 21.73 -6.36
N LEU A 221 -9.04 20.86 -5.77
CA LEU A 221 -10.31 21.21 -5.16
C LEU A 221 -10.09 21.55 -3.69
N GLU A 222 -10.54 22.73 -3.29
CA GLU A 222 -10.58 23.18 -1.89
C GLU A 222 -11.97 22.88 -1.32
N ASN A 223 -12.03 22.20 -0.19
CA ASN A 223 -13.25 21.94 0.56
C ASN A 223 -13.00 22.25 2.04
N GLU A 224 -14.06 22.56 2.77
CA GLU A 224 -13.99 22.79 4.21
C GLU A 224 -14.63 21.61 4.95
N SER A 225 -13.92 21.07 5.95
CA SER A 225 -14.42 19.94 6.74
C SER A 225 -15.53 20.36 7.71
N ILE A 226 -16.19 19.38 8.32
CA ILE A 226 -17.16 19.63 9.40
C ILE A 226 -16.55 20.44 10.56
N TRP A 227 -15.23 20.36 10.78
CA TRP A 227 -14.49 21.10 11.81
C TRP A 227 -13.80 22.36 11.29
N ASN A 228 -14.21 22.86 10.13
CA ASN A 228 -13.69 24.08 9.50
C ASN A 228 -12.20 23.99 9.08
N HIS A 229 -11.64 22.78 8.93
CA HIS A 229 -10.32 22.61 8.33
C HIS A 229 -10.39 22.65 6.81
N LYS A 230 -9.49 23.44 6.20
CA LYS A 230 -9.33 23.46 4.74
C LYS A 230 -8.64 22.18 4.26
N CYS A 231 -9.30 21.49 3.34
CA CYS A 231 -8.85 20.23 2.76
C CYS A 231 -8.63 20.42 1.24
N PHE A 232 -7.50 19.94 0.74
CA PHE A 232 -7.11 20.09 -0.66
C PHE A 232 -7.01 18.72 -1.33
N SER A 233 -7.81 18.50 -2.38
CA SER A 233 -7.98 17.19 -2.99
C SER A 233 -7.94 17.24 -4.52
N LEU A 234 -7.60 16.11 -5.15
CA LEU A 234 -7.78 15.88 -6.58
C LEU A 234 -9.09 15.13 -6.81
N SER A 235 -9.80 15.47 -7.90
CA SER A 235 -11.05 14.81 -8.26
C SER A 235 -10.79 13.35 -8.69
N ILE A 236 -11.37 12.40 -7.96
CA ILE A 236 -11.35 10.99 -8.36
C ILE A 236 -12.01 10.78 -9.73
N PRO A 237 -13.21 11.34 -10.02
CA PRO A 237 -13.81 11.25 -11.35
C PRO A 237 -12.87 11.67 -12.50
N GLN A 238 -12.14 12.78 -12.34
CA GLN A 238 -11.19 13.25 -13.35
C GLN A 238 -9.98 12.31 -13.48
N ILE A 239 -9.48 11.74 -12.37
CA ILE A 239 -8.42 10.73 -12.44
C ILE A 239 -8.92 9.48 -13.20
N LEU A 240 -10.16 9.03 -12.97
CA LEU A 240 -10.70 7.87 -13.70
C LEU A 240 -10.89 8.15 -15.20
N GLU A 241 -11.39 9.34 -15.55
CA GLU A 241 -11.51 9.83 -16.94
C GLU A 241 -10.17 9.79 -17.68
N GLN A 242 -9.12 10.13 -16.96
CA GLN A 242 -7.76 10.15 -17.44
C GLN A 242 -7.19 8.75 -17.66
N GLU A 243 -7.40 7.83 -16.72
CA GLU A 243 -6.89 6.46 -16.84
C GLU A 243 -7.58 5.66 -17.95
N ILE A 244 -8.88 5.88 -18.18
CA ILE A 244 -9.57 5.24 -19.31
C ILE A 244 -9.14 5.83 -20.67
N SER A 245 -8.64 7.06 -20.69
CA SER A 245 -8.09 7.68 -21.91
C SER A 245 -6.62 7.32 -22.13
N ASN A 246 -5.96 6.65 -21.18
CA ASN A 246 -4.52 6.40 -21.20
C ASN A 246 -4.17 5.11 -21.97
N PRO A 247 -3.43 5.19 -23.09
CA PRO A 247 -3.10 4.02 -23.92
C PRO A 247 -2.14 3.02 -23.23
N TYR A 248 -1.44 3.40 -22.17
CA TYR A 248 -0.56 2.50 -21.41
C TYR A 248 -1.28 1.76 -20.27
N VAL A 249 -2.50 2.19 -19.93
CA VAL A 249 -3.28 1.65 -18.80
C VAL A 249 -4.53 0.94 -19.30
N HIS A 250 -5.27 1.57 -20.21
CA HIS A 250 -6.53 1.07 -20.75
C HIS A 250 -6.45 -0.39 -21.25
N PRO A 251 -5.43 -0.83 -22.02
CA PRO A 251 -5.35 -2.22 -22.50
C PRO A 251 -5.31 -3.29 -21.41
N HIS A 252 -5.10 -2.90 -20.16
CA HIS A 252 -5.02 -3.79 -19.01
C HIS A 252 -6.23 -3.69 -18.07
N LEU A 253 -7.21 -2.84 -18.37
CA LEU A 253 -8.38 -2.64 -17.51
C LEU A 253 -9.46 -3.70 -17.78
N ASP A 254 -9.77 -4.47 -16.75
CA ASP A 254 -11.01 -5.25 -16.71
C ASP A 254 -12.18 -4.34 -16.30
N PHE A 255 -13.23 -4.27 -17.13
CA PHE A 255 -14.49 -3.56 -16.82
C PHE A 255 -15.61 -4.48 -16.32
N TYR A 256 -15.40 -5.79 -16.43
CA TYR A 256 -16.31 -6.83 -16.00
C TYR A 256 -15.62 -7.73 -14.98
N PRO A 257 -16.28 -8.14 -13.89
CA PRO A 257 -15.74 -9.17 -13.02
C PRO A 257 -15.58 -10.47 -13.81
N GLU A 258 -14.55 -11.24 -13.49
CA GLU A 258 -14.26 -12.53 -14.09
C GLU A 258 -14.62 -13.63 -13.09
N ASP A 259 -15.37 -14.64 -13.53
CA ASP A 259 -15.61 -15.86 -12.75
C ASP A 259 -14.57 -16.92 -13.14
N PRO A 260 -13.56 -17.17 -12.26
CA PRO A 260 -12.54 -18.17 -12.51
C PRO A 260 -13.01 -19.61 -12.22
N ASN A 261 -14.25 -19.83 -11.75
CA ASN A 261 -14.71 -21.11 -11.22
C ASN A 261 -13.77 -21.69 -10.15
N GLY A 262 -13.23 -20.82 -9.29
CA GLY A 262 -12.29 -21.22 -8.23
C GLY A 262 -10.86 -21.53 -8.69
N GLN A 263 -10.55 -21.42 -10.00
CA GLN A 263 -9.27 -21.84 -10.56
C GLN A 263 -8.35 -20.66 -10.94
N ASN A 264 -7.04 -20.81 -10.74
CA ASN A 264 -6.02 -19.84 -11.20
C ASN A 264 -6.33 -18.38 -10.83
N ILE A 265 -6.56 -18.11 -9.56
CA ILE A 265 -6.93 -16.77 -9.05
C ILE A 265 -5.69 -15.96 -8.75
N PHE A 266 -5.54 -14.78 -9.37
CA PHE A 266 -4.36 -13.92 -9.22
C PHE A 266 -4.62 -12.42 -9.40
N LYS A 267 -5.85 -11.96 -9.67
CA LYS A 267 -6.18 -10.53 -9.84
C LYS A 267 -7.52 -10.18 -9.19
N LEU A 268 -7.75 -8.90 -8.88
CA LEU A 268 -8.95 -8.45 -8.15
C LEU A 268 -10.23 -8.47 -8.98
N SER A 269 -10.15 -8.44 -10.31
CA SER A 269 -11.32 -8.67 -11.17
C SER A 269 -11.90 -10.07 -11.03
N GLN A 270 -11.13 -11.03 -10.48
CA GLN A 270 -11.58 -12.38 -10.12
C GLN A 270 -12.12 -12.48 -8.69
N SER A 271 -12.26 -11.35 -7.98
CA SER A 271 -12.72 -11.34 -6.59
C SER A 271 -14.21 -11.66 -6.49
N LYS A 272 -14.55 -12.46 -5.48
CA LYS A 272 -15.95 -12.73 -5.12
C LYS A 272 -16.70 -11.42 -4.79
N LYS A 273 -16.03 -10.45 -4.15
CA LYS A 273 -16.64 -9.14 -3.87
C LYS A 273 -17.19 -8.48 -5.14
N TRP A 274 -16.38 -8.39 -6.20
CA TRP A 274 -16.79 -7.74 -7.44
C TRP A 274 -17.81 -8.61 -8.21
N CYS A 275 -17.60 -9.93 -8.27
CA CYS A 275 -18.46 -10.82 -9.03
C CYS A 275 -19.86 -10.99 -8.41
N GLU A 276 -19.95 -11.11 -7.07
CA GLU A 276 -21.15 -11.64 -6.40
C GLU A 276 -21.78 -10.67 -5.40
N GLU A 277 -20.98 -9.88 -4.67
CA GLU A 277 -21.45 -9.23 -3.43
C GLU A 277 -21.77 -7.74 -3.57
N LEU A 278 -21.51 -7.14 -4.73
CA LEU A 278 -21.94 -5.77 -5.02
C LEU A 278 -23.47 -5.72 -5.16
N GLY A 279 -24.05 -4.68 -4.54
CA GLY A 279 -25.49 -4.46 -4.58
C GLY A 279 -26.00 -4.22 -6.01
N PRO A 280 -27.32 -4.32 -6.23
CA PRO A 280 -27.91 -4.15 -7.56
C PRO A 280 -27.60 -2.81 -8.23
N ASN A 281 -27.39 -1.75 -7.45
CA ASN A 281 -27.05 -0.42 -7.98
C ASN A 281 -25.55 -0.24 -8.19
N GLU A 282 -24.72 -1.04 -7.51
CA GLU A 282 -23.26 -0.91 -7.43
C GLU A 282 -22.52 -1.93 -8.31
N ARG A 283 -23.19 -2.97 -8.81
CA ARG A 283 -22.61 -3.96 -9.72
C ARG A 283 -22.60 -3.47 -11.18
N VAL A 284 -21.99 -4.25 -12.07
CA VAL A 284 -22.01 -3.97 -13.51
C VAL A 284 -23.45 -3.90 -14.05
N GLN A 285 -23.77 -2.77 -14.70
CA GLN A 285 -25.14 -2.45 -15.10
C GLN A 285 -25.49 -2.89 -16.52
N MET A 286 -24.51 -2.95 -17.44
CA MET A 286 -24.81 -3.19 -18.87
C MET A 286 -23.71 -3.90 -19.65
N VAL A 287 -24.14 -4.46 -20.79
CA VAL A 287 -23.32 -5.05 -21.86
C VAL A 287 -23.83 -4.56 -23.22
N VAL A 288 -22.94 -4.55 -24.22
CA VAL A 288 -23.20 -3.93 -25.54
C VAL A 288 -22.97 -4.92 -26.67
N SER A 289 -23.89 -4.99 -27.63
CA SER A 289 -23.73 -5.76 -28.88
C SER A 289 -24.47 -5.09 -30.02
N ASN A 290 -23.80 -4.87 -31.16
CA ASN A 290 -24.38 -4.28 -32.38
C ASN A 290 -25.19 -3.00 -32.09
N ASP A 291 -24.61 -2.06 -31.34
CA ASP A 291 -25.24 -0.81 -30.88
C ASP A 291 -26.47 -0.97 -29.96
N LYS A 292 -26.80 -2.20 -29.56
CA LYS A 292 -27.84 -2.48 -28.56
C LYS A 292 -27.25 -2.59 -27.17
N HIS A 293 -27.90 -1.93 -26.22
CA HIS A 293 -27.52 -1.93 -24.82
C HIS A 293 -28.47 -2.81 -24.03
N PHE A 294 -27.94 -3.82 -23.34
CA PHE A 294 -28.69 -4.69 -22.46
C PHE A 294 -28.35 -4.34 -21.02
N TYR A 295 -29.36 -4.09 -20.19
CA TYR A 295 -29.19 -3.74 -18.78
C TYR A 295 -29.67 -4.88 -17.89
N ILE A 296 -29.12 -4.93 -16.67
CA ILE A 296 -29.71 -5.76 -15.62
C ILE A 296 -31.15 -5.29 -15.34
N PHE A 297 -32.00 -6.23 -14.94
CA PHE A 297 -33.42 -6.02 -14.65
C PHE A 297 -34.30 -5.56 -15.82
N GLU A 298 -33.78 -5.54 -17.05
CA GLU A 298 -34.60 -5.36 -18.24
C GLU A 298 -34.91 -6.72 -18.91
N PRO A 299 -36.18 -7.00 -19.25
CA PRO A 299 -36.52 -8.18 -20.04
C PRO A 299 -35.75 -8.20 -21.36
N THR A 300 -35.17 -9.35 -21.68
CA THR A 300 -34.34 -9.55 -22.86
C THR A 300 -34.76 -10.82 -23.59
N GLN A 301 -34.94 -10.73 -24.91
CA GLN A 301 -35.24 -11.89 -25.74
C GLN A 301 -33.95 -12.50 -26.30
N LEU A 302 -33.82 -13.82 -26.13
CA LEU A 302 -32.74 -14.61 -26.68
C LEU A 302 -32.99 -14.97 -28.16
N LYS A 303 -31.96 -15.44 -28.85
CA LYS A 303 -32.05 -15.99 -30.21
C LYS A 303 -33.05 -17.14 -30.33
N SER A 304 -33.22 -17.91 -29.24
CA SER A 304 -34.23 -18.97 -29.12
C SER A 304 -35.68 -18.47 -29.04
N GLY A 305 -35.90 -17.16 -28.91
CA GLY A 305 -37.22 -16.55 -28.72
C GLY A 305 -37.68 -16.46 -27.26
N LYS A 306 -37.00 -17.17 -26.33
CA LYS A 306 -37.28 -17.09 -24.89
C LYS A 306 -36.94 -15.70 -24.34
N VAL A 307 -37.74 -15.23 -23.38
CA VAL A 307 -37.50 -13.98 -22.64
C VAL A 307 -36.92 -14.30 -21.26
N VAL A 308 -35.87 -13.60 -20.88
CA VAL A 308 -35.15 -13.72 -19.60
C VAL A 308 -34.88 -12.34 -19.01
N VAL A 309 -34.57 -12.26 -17.72
CA VAL A 309 -34.16 -11.00 -17.05
C VAL A 309 -32.73 -11.17 -16.51
N PRO A 310 -31.73 -10.44 -17.04
CA PRO A 310 -30.36 -10.46 -16.52
C PRO A 310 -30.27 -9.84 -15.11
N VAL A 311 -29.48 -10.46 -14.23
CA VAL A 311 -29.26 -10.02 -12.83
C VAL A 311 -27.78 -9.71 -12.56
N TYR A 312 -26.87 -10.41 -13.25
CA TYR A 312 -25.42 -10.18 -13.19
C TYR A 312 -24.82 -10.28 -14.58
N PHE A 313 -23.81 -9.45 -14.86
CA PHE A 313 -22.93 -9.57 -16.03
C PHE A 313 -21.51 -9.83 -15.56
N TYR A 314 -20.84 -10.79 -16.19
CA TYR A 314 -19.49 -11.22 -15.81
C TYR A 314 -18.78 -11.86 -17.02
N LYS A 315 -17.47 -12.01 -16.92
CA LYS A 315 -16.62 -12.69 -17.90
C LYS A 315 -16.33 -14.11 -17.43
N MET A 316 -16.38 -15.09 -18.32
CA MET A 316 -15.91 -16.45 -18.07
C MET A 316 -15.24 -16.96 -19.34
N ASN A 317 -14.03 -17.51 -19.22
CA ASN A 317 -13.24 -18.00 -20.36
C ASN A 317 -13.11 -16.96 -21.50
N ASN A 318 -12.84 -15.70 -21.14
CA ASN A 318 -12.78 -14.56 -22.05
C ASN A 318 -14.09 -14.18 -22.80
N GLU A 319 -15.21 -14.83 -22.53
CA GLU A 319 -16.52 -14.48 -23.09
C GLU A 319 -17.39 -13.81 -22.02
N ILE A 320 -18.33 -12.95 -22.45
CA ILE A 320 -19.30 -12.32 -21.54
C ILE A 320 -20.50 -13.26 -21.34
N TYR A 321 -20.90 -13.43 -20.09
CA TYR A 321 -22.08 -14.16 -19.65
C TYR A 321 -22.99 -13.27 -18.83
N ALA A 322 -24.26 -13.67 -18.79
CA ALA A 322 -25.23 -13.14 -17.87
C ALA A 322 -25.78 -14.25 -16.98
N LYS A 323 -25.98 -13.97 -15.69
CA LYS A 323 -26.87 -14.78 -14.84
C LYS A 323 -28.27 -14.21 -15.01
N CYS A 324 -29.20 -15.02 -15.50
CA CYS A 324 -30.55 -14.60 -15.81
C CYS A 324 -31.58 -15.39 -15.03
N THR A 325 -32.66 -14.74 -14.63
CA THR A 325 -33.88 -15.38 -14.12
C THR A 325 -34.94 -15.47 -15.22
N LYS A 326 -35.88 -16.39 -15.06
CA LYS A 326 -37.04 -16.52 -15.96
C LYS A 326 -38.17 -15.64 -15.41
N PRO A 327 -38.66 -14.64 -16.18
CA PRO A 327 -39.81 -13.86 -15.76
C PRO A 327 -41.12 -14.64 -15.88
N PHE A 328 -42.05 -14.37 -15.00
CA PHE A 328 -43.47 -14.73 -15.09
C PHE A 328 -44.21 -13.58 -15.76
N ILE A 329 -44.79 -13.82 -16.92
CA ILE A 329 -45.52 -12.82 -17.70
C ILE A 329 -46.97 -13.28 -17.82
N SER A 330 -47.89 -12.52 -17.24
CA SER A 330 -49.32 -12.85 -17.21
C SER A 330 -50.18 -11.59 -17.38
N PRO A 331 -51.42 -11.69 -17.90
CA PRO A 331 -52.35 -10.56 -17.88
C PRO A 331 -52.66 -10.12 -16.46
N THR A 332 -52.84 -8.82 -16.23
CA THR A 332 -53.22 -8.31 -14.91
C THR A 332 -54.65 -8.70 -14.56
N SER A 333 -54.94 -8.86 -13.27
CA SER A 333 -56.29 -9.15 -12.75
C SER A 333 -57.30 -8.02 -13.02
N HIS A 334 -56.83 -6.78 -13.16
CA HIS A 334 -57.66 -5.59 -13.33
C HIS A 334 -57.86 -5.18 -14.80
N ASP A 335 -56.92 -5.49 -15.69
CA ASP A 335 -57.01 -5.19 -17.12
C ASP A 335 -56.36 -6.32 -17.94
N ALA A 336 -57.20 -7.10 -18.63
CA ALA A 336 -56.77 -8.23 -19.46
C ALA A 336 -55.90 -7.82 -20.67
N LYS A 337 -55.81 -6.51 -20.99
CA LYS A 337 -54.94 -5.98 -22.05
C LYS A 337 -53.55 -5.57 -21.55
N VAL A 338 -53.32 -5.58 -20.24
CA VAL A 338 -52.04 -5.19 -19.62
C VAL A 338 -51.35 -6.43 -19.07
N LEU A 339 -50.05 -6.54 -19.33
CA LEU A 339 -49.20 -7.62 -18.82
C LEU A 339 -48.51 -7.18 -17.52
N LYS A 340 -48.53 -8.07 -16.53
CA LYS A 340 -47.65 -8.02 -15.35
C LYS A 340 -46.41 -8.85 -15.64
N ILE A 341 -45.23 -8.29 -15.40
CA ILE A 341 -43.95 -9.01 -15.49
C ILE A 341 -43.41 -9.13 -14.07
N GLU A 342 -43.23 -10.36 -13.60
CA GLU A 342 -42.68 -10.67 -12.28
C GLU A 342 -41.38 -11.46 -12.44
N PHE A 343 -40.36 -11.17 -11.64
CA PHE A 343 -39.07 -11.87 -11.69
C PHE A 343 -38.40 -11.95 -10.32
N GLU A 344 -37.47 -12.88 -10.16
CA GLU A 344 -36.66 -13.01 -8.94
C GLU A 344 -35.34 -12.24 -9.08
N GLY A 345 -35.26 -11.04 -8.48
CA GLY A 345 -34.08 -10.16 -8.56
C GLY A 345 -33.06 -10.34 -7.44
N ALA A 346 -33.50 -10.57 -6.22
CA ALA A 346 -32.68 -10.70 -5.00
C ALA A 346 -31.98 -12.06 -4.86
N LEU A 347 -31.63 -12.70 -5.99
CA LEU A 347 -30.94 -13.98 -5.99
C LEU A 347 -29.43 -13.79 -5.81
N GLU A 348 -28.84 -14.61 -4.95
CA GLU A 348 -27.38 -14.75 -4.84
C GLU A 348 -26.80 -15.30 -6.14
N PHE A 349 -25.58 -14.88 -6.50
CA PHE A 349 -24.90 -15.26 -7.74
C PHE A 349 -24.82 -16.78 -7.97
N THR A 350 -24.67 -17.53 -6.88
CA THR A 350 -24.56 -19.00 -6.85
C THR A 350 -25.90 -19.73 -6.85
N SER A 351 -27.04 -19.02 -6.90
CA SER A 351 -28.35 -19.66 -6.92
C SER A 351 -28.53 -20.52 -8.17
N ASP A 352 -28.99 -21.74 -7.97
CA ASP A 352 -29.41 -22.70 -9.00
C ASP A 352 -30.58 -22.22 -9.86
N ARG A 353 -31.38 -21.28 -9.34
CA ARG A 353 -32.46 -20.60 -10.08
C ARG A 353 -31.95 -19.63 -11.15
N LEU A 354 -30.69 -19.20 -11.08
CA LEU A 354 -30.08 -18.34 -12.10
C LEU A 354 -29.44 -19.19 -13.21
N GLN A 355 -29.87 -18.94 -14.45
CA GLN A 355 -29.29 -19.58 -15.63
C GLN A 355 -28.10 -18.76 -16.14
N ALA A 356 -26.95 -19.41 -16.31
CA ALA A 356 -25.80 -18.81 -16.98
C ALA A 356 -26.01 -18.85 -18.50
N ILE A 357 -26.11 -17.69 -19.14
CA ILE A 357 -26.40 -17.55 -20.56
C ILE A 357 -25.26 -16.76 -21.22
N LYS A 358 -24.68 -17.31 -22.29
CA LYS A 358 -23.69 -16.60 -23.11
C LYS A 358 -24.31 -15.34 -23.69
N PHE A 359 -23.59 -14.23 -23.64
CA PHE A 359 -24.08 -12.96 -24.19
C PHE A 359 -24.33 -13.04 -25.71
N SER A 360 -23.63 -13.93 -26.42
CA SER A 360 -23.87 -14.21 -27.84
C SER A 360 -25.31 -14.69 -28.15
N GLU A 361 -26.06 -15.17 -27.16
CA GLU A 361 -27.45 -15.61 -27.32
C GLU A 361 -28.47 -14.47 -27.23
N PHE A 362 -28.05 -13.27 -26.85
CA PHE A 362 -28.93 -12.11 -26.71
C PHE A 362 -29.31 -11.57 -28.10
N LYS A 363 -30.60 -11.22 -28.30
CA LYS A 363 -31.12 -10.78 -29.61
C LYS A 363 -31.84 -9.44 -29.55
N ASN A 364 -32.92 -9.35 -28.79
CA ASN A 364 -33.77 -8.14 -28.73
C ASN A 364 -33.76 -7.56 -27.32
N ILE A 365 -33.57 -6.24 -27.25
CA ILE A 365 -33.73 -5.48 -26.01
C ILE A 365 -35.21 -5.33 -25.67
N TYR A 366 -35.52 -5.01 -24.41
CA TYR A 366 -36.89 -4.85 -23.89
C TYR A 366 -37.87 -4.14 -24.84
N SER A 367 -37.46 -3.00 -25.43
CA SER A 367 -38.32 -2.18 -26.31
C SER A 367 -38.63 -2.81 -27.67
N GLU A 368 -37.89 -3.83 -28.07
CA GLU A 368 -38.02 -4.53 -29.36
C GLU A 368 -38.80 -5.85 -29.23
N ILE A 369 -39.10 -6.30 -28.00
CA ILE A 369 -39.80 -7.57 -27.77
C ILE A 369 -41.27 -7.41 -28.17
N ILE A 370 -41.76 -8.29 -29.04
CA ILE A 370 -43.18 -8.40 -29.40
C ILE A 370 -43.77 -9.61 -28.68
N TRP A 371 -44.89 -9.41 -27.97
CA TRP A 371 -45.51 -10.45 -27.14
C TRP A 371 -46.90 -10.85 -27.66
N GLY A 372 -46.91 -11.79 -28.61
CA GLY A 372 -48.16 -12.29 -29.21
C GLY A 372 -49.04 -11.15 -29.74
N ASN A 373 -50.34 -11.20 -29.42
CA ASN A 373 -51.30 -10.18 -29.85
C ASN A 373 -51.29 -8.89 -28.99
N PHE A 374 -50.46 -8.82 -27.94
CA PHE A 374 -50.35 -7.65 -27.07
C PHE A 374 -49.46 -6.54 -27.68
N GLY A 375 -48.78 -6.81 -28.80
CA GLY A 375 -47.88 -5.85 -29.44
C GLY A 375 -46.53 -5.77 -28.74
N LYS A 376 -45.94 -4.57 -28.67
CA LYS A 376 -44.64 -4.35 -28.02
C LYS A 376 -44.76 -4.56 -26.51
N LEU A 377 -43.85 -5.33 -25.93
CA LEU A 377 -43.82 -5.63 -24.50
C LEU A 377 -43.82 -4.35 -23.66
N ALA A 378 -43.11 -3.31 -24.13
CA ALA A 378 -43.00 -2.05 -23.41
C ALA A 378 -44.32 -1.30 -23.23
N GLU A 379 -45.20 -1.38 -24.23
CA GLU A 379 -46.55 -0.80 -24.18
C GLU A 379 -47.46 -1.71 -23.34
N ALA A 380 -47.35 -3.02 -23.56
CA ALA A 380 -48.19 -4.02 -22.90
C ALA A 380 -48.00 -4.08 -21.38
N CYS A 381 -46.79 -3.84 -20.86
CA CYS A 381 -46.52 -3.84 -19.40
C CYS A 381 -46.55 -2.45 -18.76
N LYS A 382 -46.97 -1.41 -19.50
CA LYS A 382 -46.98 -0.01 -19.03
C LYS A 382 -45.64 0.43 -18.42
N SER A 383 -44.51 -0.06 -18.96
CA SER A 383 -43.18 0.29 -18.45
C SER A 383 -42.89 -0.08 -16.99
N LEU A 384 -43.51 -1.16 -16.50
CA LEU A 384 -43.31 -1.64 -15.13
C LEU A 384 -42.89 -3.11 -15.10
N ILE A 385 -42.08 -3.45 -14.10
CA ILE A 385 -41.69 -4.83 -13.76
C ILE A 385 -41.63 -4.98 -12.24
N TRP A 386 -42.07 -6.13 -11.72
CA TRP A 386 -42.14 -6.40 -10.29
C TRP A 386 -41.10 -7.44 -9.90
N GLU A 387 -40.31 -7.10 -8.90
CA GLU A 387 -39.50 -8.09 -8.22
C GLU A 387 -40.40 -8.88 -7.24
N ILE A 388 -40.35 -10.22 -7.29
CA ILE A 388 -41.16 -11.07 -6.42
C ILE A 388 -40.79 -10.79 -4.96
N GLY A 389 -41.79 -10.44 -4.15
CA GLY A 389 -41.61 -10.07 -2.74
C GLY A 389 -41.39 -8.57 -2.51
N ASN A 390 -41.35 -7.75 -3.57
CA ASN A 390 -41.30 -6.30 -3.48
C ASN A 390 -42.65 -5.69 -3.89
N GLU A 391 -43.18 -4.79 -3.06
CA GLU A 391 -44.47 -4.11 -3.32
C GLU A 391 -44.33 -3.02 -4.38
N ILE A 392 -43.15 -2.40 -4.46
CA ILE A 392 -42.89 -1.28 -5.36
C ILE A 392 -42.31 -1.82 -6.68
N PRO A 393 -42.97 -1.58 -7.83
CA PRO A 393 -42.41 -1.98 -9.11
C PRO A 393 -41.16 -1.18 -9.46
N LEU A 394 -40.26 -1.82 -10.21
CA LEU A 394 -39.20 -1.14 -10.92
C LEU A 394 -39.76 -0.52 -12.21
N THR A 395 -39.25 0.65 -12.55
CA THR A 395 -39.56 1.32 -13.81
C THR A 395 -38.69 0.77 -14.94
N LEU A 396 -39.30 0.62 -16.12
CA LEU A 396 -38.62 0.29 -17.36
C LEU A 396 -38.67 1.49 -18.33
N PRO A 397 -37.59 1.74 -19.08
CA PRO A 397 -36.29 1.08 -19.01
C PRO A 397 -35.54 1.40 -17.71
N ASN A 398 -34.47 0.65 -17.45
CA ASN A 398 -33.60 0.80 -16.28
C ASN A 398 -33.09 2.25 -16.17
N LYS A 399 -33.02 2.81 -14.94
CA LYS A 399 -32.54 4.17 -14.66
C LYS A 399 -31.21 4.50 -15.37
N TRP A 400 -30.29 3.53 -15.44
CA TRP A 400 -28.99 3.69 -16.07
C TRP A 400 -29.05 3.89 -17.58
N ARG A 401 -30.13 3.44 -18.24
CA ARG A 401 -30.37 3.75 -19.65
C ARG A 401 -30.58 5.25 -19.86
N PHE A 402 -31.28 5.93 -18.95
CA PHE A 402 -31.47 7.38 -19.00
C PHE A 402 -30.18 8.13 -18.65
N MET A 403 -29.46 7.68 -17.62
CA MET A 403 -28.21 8.32 -17.18
C MET A 403 -27.12 8.24 -18.26
N SER A 404 -26.96 7.07 -18.89
CA SER A 404 -25.96 6.86 -19.93
C SER A 404 -26.25 7.63 -21.23
N ARG A 405 -27.52 7.96 -21.52
CA ARG A 405 -27.95 8.63 -22.76
C ARG A 405 -27.38 7.97 -24.03
N GLY A 406 -27.38 6.64 -24.05
CA GLY A 406 -26.84 5.86 -25.17
C GLY A 406 -25.32 5.68 -25.16
N ARG A 407 -24.62 6.04 -24.08
CA ARG A 407 -23.20 5.71 -23.89
C ARG A 407 -22.99 4.32 -23.28
N VAL A 408 -21.83 3.71 -23.53
CA VAL A 408 -21.40 2.49 -22.83
C VAL A 408 -21.08 2.84 -21.38
N ILE A 409 -21.48 2.00 -20.42
CA ILE A 409 -21.07 2.14 -19.02
C ILE A 409 -19.85 1.27 -18.75
N ARG A 410 -18.80 1.87 -18.19
CA ARG A 410 -17.54 1.22 -17.80
C ARG A 410 -17.45 1.18 -16.28
N HIS A 411 -17.41 -0.03 -15.71
CA HIS A 411 -17.31 -0.20 -14.27
C HIS A 411 -15.83 -0.27 -13.86
N MET A 412 -15.34 0.73 -13.11
CA MET A 412 -13.93 0.90 -12.75
C MET A 412 -13.73 1.03 -11.23
N PRO A 413 -13.85 -0.06 -10.44
CA PRO A 413 -13.65 -0.01 -8.99
C PRO A 413 -12.22 0.38 -8.60
N ILE A 414 -12.08 0.92 -7.39
CA ILE A 414 -10.80 1.32 -6.82
C ILE A 414 -10.50 0.59 -5.51
N ASN A 415 -9.20 0.41 -5.21
CA ASN A 415 -8.73 0.06 -3.87
C ASN A 415 -8.20 1.33 -3.21
N LEU A 416 -8.84 1.74 -2.12
CA LEU A 416 -8.49 2.96 -1.40
C LEU A 416 -7.48 2.63 -0.30
N TYR A 417 -6.50 3.51 -0.10
CA TYR A 417 -5.52 3.40 0.96
C TYR A 417 -5.37 4.71 1.72
N CYS A 418 -5.19 4.61 3.03
CA CYS A 418 -4.79 5.74 3.86
C CYS A 418 -3.68 5.32 4.82
N ASP A 419 -2.75 6.24 5.07
CA ASP A 419 -1.70 6.07 6.06
C ASP A 419 -1.22 7.42 6.58
N ASP A 420 -0.52 7.39 7.72
CA ASP A 420 0.24 8.52 8.19
C ASP A 420 1.69 8.49 7.66
N THR A 421 2.22 9.67 7.36
CA THR A 421 3.57 9.81 6.84
C THR A 421 4.14 11.11 7.38
N SER A 422 5.36 11.07 7.89
CA SER A 422 6.05 12.31 8.25
C SER A 422 6.38 13.08 6.97
N GLY A 423 6.07 14.36 6.92
CA GLY A 423 6.46 15.27 5.84
C GLY A 423 7.95 15.64 5.87
N ASN A 424 8.68 15.23 6.91
CA ASN A 424 10.10 15.51 7.09
C ASN A 424 10.97 14.30 6.74
N ILE A 425 12.27 14.53 6.62
CA ILE A 425 13.27 13.46 6.54
C ILE A 425 13.34 12.70 7.88
N SER A 426 13.17 13.41 9.02
CA SER A 426 13.04 12.82 10.36
C SER A 426 11.58 12.50 10.70
N LYS A 427 11.33 11.39 11.39
CA LYS A 427 9.96 10.85 11.62
C LYS A 427 9.14 11.55 12.71
N GLN A 428 9.69 12.50 13.45
CA GLN A 428 9.09 12.97 14.72
C GLN A 428 8.21 14.22 14.61
N PHE A 429 8.30 14.99 13.53
CA PHE A 429 7.53 16.24 13.38
C PHE A 429 6.88 16.33 12.00
N ASN A 430 5.78 17.08 11.90
CA ASN A 430 4.97 17.27 10.68
C ASN A 430 4.32 15.98 10.12
N LYS A 431 3.41 15.38 10.89
CA LYS A 431 2.63 14.21 10.44
C LYS A 431 1.59 14.65 9.40
N HIS A 432 1.57 13.96 8.27
CA HIS A 432 0.55 14.05 7.24
C HIS A 432 -0.30 12.78 7.21
N VAL A 433 -1.61 12.92 7.11
CA VAL A 433 -2.52 11.85 6.72
C VAL A 433 -2.74 11.96 5.22
N SER A 434 -2.61 10.85 4.48
CA SER A 434 -2.66 10.88 3.02
C SER A 434 -3.48 9.74 2.43
N PHE A 435 -4.28 10.06 1.42
CA PHE A 435 -5.07 9.08 0.66
C PHE A 435 -4.48 8.85 -0.74
N TYR A 436 -4.39 7.57 -1.10
CA TYR A 436 -4.09 7.13 -2.45
C TYR A 436 -5.08 6.05 -2.90
N PHE A 437 -5.15 5.79 -4.20
CA PHE A 437 -5.84 4.60 -4.71
C PHE A 437 -5.11 3.95 -5.88
N THR A 438 -5.50 2.70 -6.18
CA THR A 438 -5.18 2.00 -7.43
C THR A 438 -6.44 1.42 -8.04
N LEU A 439 -6.48 1.25 -9.36
CA LEU A 439 -7.61 0.64 -10.07
C LEU A 439 -7.65 -0.87 -9.81
N SER A 440 -8.80 -1.38 -9.36
CA SER A 440 -8.99 -2.81 -9.06
C SER A 440 -9.07 -3.67 -10.33
N GLY A 441 -9.38 -3.06 -11.48
CA GLY A 441 -9.42 -3.73 -12.78
C GLY A 441 -8.06 -4.05 -13.38
N LEU A 442 -6.96 -3.56 -12.80
CA LEU A 442 -5.60 -3.81 -13.29
C LEU A 442 -5.02 -5.12 -12.74
N PRO A 443 -4.29 -5.91 -13.56
CA PRO A 443 -3.55 -7.07 -13.08
C PRO A 443 -2.35 -6.63 -12.20
N PRO A 444 -1.85 -7.48 -11.28
CA PRO A 444 -0.86 -7.07 -10.29
C PRO A 444 0.45 -6.52 -10.85
N ASN A 445 0.92 -7.02 -11.99
CA ASN A 445 2.13 -6.56 -12.66
C ASN A 445 2.02 -5.11 -13.18
N VAL A 446 0.79 -4.63 -13.39
CA VAL A 446 0.50 -3.24 -13.79
C VAL A 446 0.11 -2.42 -12.56
N ALA A 447 -0.79 -2.93 -11.72
CA ALA A 447 -1.31 -2.25 -10.52
C ALA A 447 -0.27 -1.98 -9.42
N ASN A 448 0.86 -2.70 -9.42
CA ASN A 448 1.94 -2.53 -8.44
C ASN A 448 3.02 -1.53 -8.89
N GLN A 449 2.92 -0.97 -10.10
CA GLN A 449 3.82 0.06 -10.57
C GLN A 449 3.43 1.42 -9.98
N GLU A 450 4.42 2.25 -9.61
CA GLU A 450 4.16 3.58 -9.03
C GLU A 450 3.38 4.47 -10.01
N PHE A 451 3.52 4.23 -11.32
CA PHE A 451 2.74 4.90 -12.37
C PHE A 451 1.22 4.80 -12.18
N ASN A 452 0.73 3.70 -11.58
CA ASN A 452 -0.69 3.41 -11.37
C ASN A 452 -1.14 3.62 -9.91
N CYS A 453 -0.34 4.35 -9.13
CA CYS A 453 -0.70 4.81 -7.78
C CYS A 453 -1.13 6.28 -7.84
N HIS A 454 -2.35 6.57 -7.43
CA HIS A 454 -2.96 7.90 -7.59
C HIS A 454 -3.12 8.60 -6.26
N PHE A 455 -2.53 9.79 -6.12
CA PHE A 455 -2.77 10.69 -5.00
C PHE A 455 -4.16 11.32 -5.07
N VAL A 456 -4.82 11.43 -3.91
CA VAL A 456 -6.12 12.10 -3.77
C VAL A 456 -6.02 13.32 -2.89
N THR A 457 -5.57 13.18 -1.65
CA THR A 457 -5.54 14.28 -0.67
C THR A 457 -4.52 14.04 0.43
N THR A 458 -4.03 15.11 1.05
CA THR A 458 -3.20 15.05 2.25
C THR A 458 -3.43 16.27 3.14
N SER A 459 -3.30 16.07 4.45
CA SER A 459 -3.32 17.17 5.42
C SER A 459 -2.47 16.84 6.63
N ASN A 460 -1.88 17.88 7.22
CA ASN A 460 -1.21 17.83 8.51
C ASN A 460 -2.06 18.44 9.64
N GLN A 461 -3.32 18.81 9.33
CA GLN A 461 -4.28 19.39 10.27
C GLN A 461 -5.57 18.56 10.34
N ALA A 462 -6.11 18.14 9.18
CA ALA A 462 -7.34 17.37 9.11
C ALA A 462 -7.09 15.89 9.39
N SER A 463 -8.03 15.27 10.11
CA SER A 463 -8.05 13.84 10.41
C SER A 463 -8.41 12.99 9.18
N VAL A 464 -8.23 11.66 9.31
CA VAL A 464 -8.55 10.69 8.25
C VAL A 464 -9.99 10.81 7.80
N LEU A 465 -10.92 10.92 8.75
CA LEU A 465 -12.35 10.97 8.45
C LEU A 465 -12.78 12.31 7.84
N GLU A 466 -12.12 13.42 8.17
CA GLU A 466 -12.36 14.70 7.50
C GLU A 466 -11.93 14.67 6.03
N LEU A 467 -10.77 14.09 5.74
CA LEU A 467 -10.29 13.91 4.38
C LEU A 467 -11.15 12.92 3.58
N ALA A 468 -11.71 11.91 4.24
CA ALA A 468 -12.56 10.90 3.62
C ALA A 468 -13.94 11.43 3.19
N ASP A 469 -14.36 12.60 3.67
CA ASP A 469 -15.69 13.14 3.40
C ASP A 469 -15.89 13.45 1.91
N LYS A 470 -14.99 14.26 1.33
CA LYS A 470 -15.02 14.58 -0.11
C LYS A 470 -14.85 13.33 -0.99
N ILE A 471 -14.02 12.39 -0.56
CA ILE A 471 -13.80 11.11 -1.24
C ILE A 471 -15.11 10.31 -1.27
N THR A 472 -15.82 10.28 -0.15
CA THR A 472 -17.11 9.58 -0.04
C THR A 472 -18.13 10.17 -0.99
N ASP A 473 -18.20 11.49 -1.10
CA ASP A 473 -19.11 12.16 -2.02
C ASP A 473 -18.76 11.85 -3.48
N ASP A 474 -17.49 11.98 -3.88
CA ASP A 474 -17.03 11.62 -5.25
C ASP A 474 -17.39 10.17 -5.61
N MET A 475 -17.13 9.23 -4.70
CA MET A 475 -17.41 7.81 -4.93
C MET A 475 -18.92 7.52 -4.98
N ASN A 476 -19.71 8.23 -4.16
CA ASN A 476 -21.16 8.09 -4.18
C ASN A 476 -21.79 8.65 -5.46
N ASP A 477 -21.27 9.76 -5.99
CA ASP A 477 -21.71 10.34 -7.25
C ASP A 477 -21.38 9.41 -8.42
N LEU A 478 -20.16 8.85 -8.44
CA LEU A 478 -19.75 7.82 -9.40
C LEU A 478 -20.63 6.56 -9.34
N ALA A 479 -21.03 6.13 -8.14
CA ALA A 479 -21.88 4.96 -7.95
C ALA A 479 -23.36 5.19 -8.33
N ARG A 480 -23.85 6.44 -8.29
CA ARG A 480 -25.27 6.77 -8.55
C ARG A 480 -25.55 7.28 -9.94
N GLY A 481 -24.66 8.12 -10.47
CA GLY A 481 -24.85 8.80 -11.75
C GLY A 481 -23.72 8.63 -12.75
N GLY A 482 -22.54 8.21 -12.28
CA GLY A 482 -21.36 8.02 -13.11
C GLY A 482 -20.76 9.34 -13.62
N HIS A 483 -19.65 9.23 -14.33
CA HIS A 483 -18.89 10.35 -14.87
C HIS A 483 -18.61 10.15 -16.35
N VAL A 484 -18.84 11.16 -17.19
CA VAL A 484 -18.60 11.03 -18.64
C VAL A 484 -17.10 11.11 -18.91
N ALA A 485 -16.58 10.17 -19.70
CA ALA A 485 -15.18 10.13 -20.09
C ALA A 485 -15.02 9.60 -21.50
N TYR A 486 -13.88 9.82 -22.13
CA TYR A 486 -13.58 9.26 -23.45
C TYR A 486 -12.84 7.92 -23.31
N ASP A 487 -13.37 6.85 -23.90
CA ASP A 487 -12.73 5.54 -23.87
C ASP A 487 -11.73 5.42 -25.04
N TYR A 488 -10.46 5.20 -24.71
CA TYR A 488 -9.38 5.12 -25.69
C TYR A 488 -9.60 4.02 -26.74
N GLU A 489 -10.06 2.84 -26.35
CA GLU A 489 -10.26 1.70 -27.25
C GLU A 489 -11.54 1.84 -28.08
N LEU A 490 -12.62 2.30 -27.46
CA LEU A 490 -13.89 2.45 -28.18
C LEU A 490 -13.94 3.70 -29.06
N GLY A 491 -13.06 4.68 -28.85
CA GLY A 491 -13.02 5.92 -29.60
C GLY A 491 -14.26 6.80 -29.43
N GLN A 492 -14.99 6.67 -28.32
CA GLN A 492 -16.24 7.37 -28.04
C GLN A 492 -16.41 7.73 -26.56
N ASP A 493 -17.37 8.60 -26.26
CA ASP A 493 -17.73 8.93 -24.88
C ASP A 493 -18.47 7.77 -24.22
N VAL A 494 -18.03 7.44 -23.00
CA VAL A 494 -18.58 6.43 -22.11
C VAL A 494 -19.00 7.06 -20.79
N LEU A 495 -19.71 6.31 -19.97
CA LEU A 495 -20.05 6.68 -18.59
C LEU A 495 -19.28 5.76 -17.63
N ILE A 496 -18.36 6.32 -16.85
CA ILE A 496 -17.63 5.62 -15.80
C ILE A 496 -18.52 5.47 -14.58
N MET A 497 -18.63 4.26 -14.06
CA MET A 497 -19.23 3.94 -12.77
C MET A 497 -18.14 3.36 -11.88
N SER A 498 -18.08 3.76 -10.61
CA SER A 498 -17.02 3.29 -9.70
C SER A 498 -17.52 3.12 -8.27
N VAL A 499 -16.83 2.24 -7.53
CA VAL A 499 -17.03 1.96 -6.11
C VAL A 499 -15.69 1.65 -5.44
N VAL A 500 -15.63 1.76 -4.11
CA VAL A 500 -14.46 1.30 -3.34
C VAL A 500 -14.61 -0.21 -3.12
N LEU A 501 -13.72 -1.00 -3.72
CA LEU A 501 -13.75 -2.45 -3.62
C LEU A 501 -13.24 -2.93 -2.25
N CYS A 502 -12.13 -2.34 -1.79
CA CYS A 502 -11.61 -2.54 -0.43
C CYS A 502 -10.82 -1.32 0.05
N PHE A 503 -10.67 -1.21 1.37
CA PHE A 503 -9.86 -0.21 2.05
C PHE A 503 -8.63 -0.83 2.73
N GLN A 504 -7.46 -0.26 2.46
CA GLN A 504 -6.17 -0.70 2.93
C GLN A 504 -5.55 0.34 3.86
N GLY A 505 -4.84 -0.10 4.89
CA GLY A 505 -4.22 0.76 5.87
C GLY A 505 -3.62 -0.07 6.99
N ASP A 506 -2.91 0.59 7.89
CA ASP A 506 -2.42 -0.04 9.09
C ASP A 506 -3.55 -0.32 10.10
N SER A 507 -3.21 -0.88 11.27
CA SER A 507 -4.22 -1.20 12.28
C SER A 507 -4.95 0.04 12.85
N PRO A 508 -4.26 1.15 13.17
CA PRO A 508 -4.90 2.43 13.46
C PRO A 508 -5.88 2.93 12.38
N MET A 509 -5.46 3.00 11.13
CA MET A 509 -6.28 3.50 10.02
C MET A 509 -7.51 2.62 9.81
N HIS A 510 -7.35 1.29 9.90
CA HIS A 510 -8.49 0.37 9.89
C HIS A 510 -9.43 0.62 11.06
N ALA A 511 -8.92 0.84 12.27
CA ALA A 511 -9.77 1.07 13.43
C ALA A 511 -10.63 2.33 13.26
N GLU A 512 -10.05 3.40 12.74
CA GLU A 512 -10.74 4.67 12.47
C GLU A 512 -11.83 4.53 11.39
N VAL A 513 -11.50 3.92 10.25
CA VAL A 513 -12.44 3.72 9.13
C VAL A 513 -13.57 2.73 9.46
N THR A 514 -13.33 1.77 10.35
CA THR A 514 -14.38 0.82 10.79
C THR A 514 -15.12 1.27 12.05
N CYS A 515 -14.83 2.45 12.58
CA CYS A 515 -15.41 2.98 13.82
C CYS A 515 -15.23 2.02 15.01
N THR A 516 -14.03 1.47 15.14
CA THR A 516 -13.65 0.54 16.21
C THR A 516 -12.48 1.10 17.02
N HIS A 517 -12.20 0.48 18.16
CA HIS A 517 -11.10 0.91 19.03
C HIS A 517 -9.75 0.39 18.54
N MET A 518 -8.69 1.10 18.93
CA MET A 518 -7.31 0.64 18.77
C MET A 518 -7.11 -0.76 19.38
N PRO A 519 -6.68 -1.78 18.61
CA PRO A 519 -6.74 -3.17 19.06
C PRO A 519 -6.00 -3.49 20.36
N ASN A 520 -4.78 -2.98 20.55
CA ASN A 520 -3.91 -3.40 21.67
C ASN A 520 -4.52 -3.06 23.04
N ALA A 521 -5.05 -1.84 23.19
CA ALA A 521 -5.64 -1.33 24.42
C ALA A 521 -7.14 -1.66 24.56
N SER A 522 -7.78 -2.18 23.52
CA SER A 522 -9.23 -2.39 23.53
C SER A 522 -9.67 -3.71 24.15
N LEU A 523 -10.79 -3.68 24.89
CA LEU A 523 -11.54 -4.87 25.29
C LEU A 523 -12.25 -5.54 24.10
N ASN A 524 -12.50 -4.80 23.03
CA ASN A 524 -13.12 -5.20 21.77
C ASN A 524 -12.06 -5.16 20.65
N SER A 525 -11.05 -6.03 20.73
CA SER A 525 -9.82 -5.90 19.94
C SER A 525 -9.91 -6.31 18.47
N CYS A 526 -11.05 -6.86 18.01
CA CYS A 526 -11.25 -7.28 16.63
C CYS A 526 -12.28 -6.40 15.91
N ARG A 527 -11.92 -5.91 14.71
CA ARG A 527 -12.81 -5.14 13.84
C ARG A 527 -13.79 -5.99 13.01
N MET A 528 -13.51 -7.29 12.87
CA MET A 528 -14.29 -8.22 12.02
C MET A 528 -15.27 -9.08 12.82
N CYS A 529 -15.02 -9.31 14.11
CA CYS A 529 -15.86 -10.15 14.98
C CYS A 529 -16.04 -9.55 16.38
N LYS A 530 -16.97 -10.13 17.14
CA LYS A 530 -17.34 -9.68 18.49
C LYS A 530 -16.42 -10.26 19.58
N LEU A 531 -15.10 -10.39 19.30
CA LEU A 531 -14.12 -10.78 20.32
C LEU A 531 -14.09 -9.71 21.41
N LYS A 532 -14.52 -10.08 22.62
CA LYS A 532 -14.63 -9.18 23.78
C LYS A 532 -14.05 -9.83 25.04
N ALA A 533 -13.37 -9.03 25.85
CA ALA A 533 -13.06 -9.32 27.25
C ALA A 533 -13.85 -8.35 28.16
N ALA A 534 -14.19 -8.75 29.38
CA ALA A 534 -14.83 -7.85 30.35
C ALA A 534 -13.81 -6.90 31.02
N SER A 535 -12.59 -7.35 31.22
CA SER A 535 -11.43 -6.57 31.70
C SER A 535 -10.14 -7.02 31.00
N ILE A 536 -9.02 -6.34 31.26
CA ILE A 536 -7.71 -6.76 30.75
C ILE A 536 -7.30 -8.10 31.41
N GLU A 537 -7.62 -8.27 32.68
CA GLU A 537 -7.38 -9.47 33.48
C GLU A 537 -8.14 -10.67 32.91
N ASP A 538 -9.37 -10.46 32.45
CA ASP A 538 -10.24 -11.49 31.87
C ASP A 538 -9.72 -12.05 30.54
N ARG A 539 -8.71 -11.42 29.92
CA ARG A 539 -7.99 -12.03 28.79
C ARG A 539 -7.29 -13.34 29.17
N ARG A 540 -7.06 -13.59 30.46
CA ARG A 540 -6.52 -14.86 31.00
C ARG A 540 -7.58 -15.95 31.18
N SER A 541 -8.85 -15.61 31.05
CA SER A 541 -9.95 -16.56 31.17
C SER A 541 -9.84 -17.63 30.08
N LEU A 542 -10.30 -18.84 30.39
CA LEU A 542 -10.32 -19.94 29.42
C LEU A 542 -11.16 -19.56 28.19
N GLN A 543 -12.32 -18.96 28.44
CA GLN A 543 -13.26 -18.53 27.41
C GLN A 543 -12.63 -17.52 26.45
N TYR A 544 -11.95 -16.48 26.95
CA TYR A 544 -11.30 -15.51 26.08
C TYR A 544 -10.20 -16.16 25.24
N ILE A 545 -9.36 -17.01 25.84
CA ILE A 545 -8.28 -17.70 25.11
C ILE A 545 -8.86 -18.56 23.99
N GLN A 546 -9.91 -19.34 24.27
CA GLN A 546 -10.59 -20.19 23.27
C GLN A 546 -11.18 -19.37 22.13
N HIS A 547 -11.89 -18.28 22.44
CA HIS A 547 -12.43 -17.35 21.44
C HIS A 547 -11.33 -16.65 20.63
N PHE A 548 -10.22 -16.28 21.27
CA PHE A 548 -9.08 -15.61 20.63
C PHE A 548 -8.41 -16.55 19.61
N ILE A 549 -8.29 -17.84 19.90
CA ILE A 549 -7.73 -18.82 18.95
C ILE A 549 -8.77 -19.44 18.02
N GLY A 550 -10.07 -19.26 18.32
CA GLY A 550 -11.17 -19.83 17.56
C GLY A 550 -11.36 -21.33 17.75
N ARG A 551 -10.85 -21.91 18.84
CA ARG A 551 -10.86 -23.35 19.14
C ARG A 551 -11.21 -23.61 20.60
N ASP A 552 -12.09 -24.57 20.85
CA ASP A 552 -12.36 -25.08 22.19
C ASP A 552 -11.29 -26.10 22.65
N THR A 553 -11.44 -26.67 23.85
CA THR A 553 -10.49 -27.68 24.37
C THR A 553 -10.50 -28.99 23.58
N GLN A 554 -11.58 -29.29 22.87
CA GLN A 554 -11.73 -30.46 22.00
C GLN A 554 -11.28 -30.20 20.56
N GLY A 555 -10.88 -28.95 20.24
CA GLY A 555 -10.47 -28.53 18.91
C GLY A 555 -11.62 -28.16 17.97
N HIS A 556 -12.87 -28.13 18.44
CA HIS A 556 -13.98 -27.64 17.62
C HIS A 556 -13.86 -26.14 17.40
N VAL A 557 -14.40 -25.67 16.28
CA VAL A 557 -14.42 -24.24 15.94
C VAL A 557 -15.30 -23.52 16.96
N CYS A 558 -14.73 -22.56 17.68
CA CYS A 558 -15.44 -21.71 18.65
C CYS A 558 -15.05 -20.24 18.41
N ARG A 559 -15.43 -19.70 17.24
CA ARG A 559 -15.11 -18.33 16.84
C ARG A 559 -16.20 -17.36 17.31
N PRO A 560 -15.84 -16.13 17.75
CA PRO A 560 -16.84 -15.09 18.00
C PRO A 560 -17.67 -14.81 16.76
N SER A 561 -18.93 -14.40 16.97
CA SER A 561 -19.80 -14.02 15.86
C SER A 561 -19.25 -12.82 15.09
N PRO A 562 -19.44 -12.77 13.75
CA PRO A 562 -19.03 -11.63 12.95
C PRO A 562 -19.72 -10.33 13.40
N ARG A 563 -19.03 -9.20 13.24
CA ARG A 563 -19.66 -7.87 13.29
C ARG A 563 -20.40 -7.63 11.98
N THR A 564 -21.45 -6.82 12.03
CA THR A 564 -22.13 -6.36 10.82
C THR A 564 -22.07 -4.84 10.71
N TRP A 565 -21.89 -4.34 9.50
CA TRP A 565 -21.81 -2.89 9.27
C TRP A 565 -23.12 -2.17 9.64
N LYS A 566 -24.26 -2.84 9.46
CA LYS A 566 -25.58 -2.33 9.88
C LYS A 566 -25.68 -2.14 11.39
N GLU A 567 -25.19 -3.10 12.18
CA GLU A 567 -25.11 -2.96 13.64
C GLU A 567 -24.23 -1.76 14.01
N THR A 568 -23.02 -1.64 13.44
CA THR A 568 -22.12 -0.50 13.72
C THR A 568 -22.79 0.84 13.48
N LYS A 569 -23.46 1.02 12.33
CA LYS A 569 -24.22 2.24 12.01
C LYS A 569 -25.34 2.53 13.02
N THR A 570 -26.09 1.49 13.38
CA THR A 570 -27.23 1.62 14.30
C THR A 570 -26.75 1.96 15.71
N THR A 571 -25.64 1.35 16.15
CA THR A 571 -25.00 1.62 17.43
C THR A 571 -24.42 3.04 17.50
N ALA A 572 -23.78 3.54 16.45
CA ALA A 572 -23.30 4.93 16.42
C ALA A 572 -24.46 5.93 16.58
N LYS A 573 -25.57 5.73 15.83
CA LYS A 573 -26.78 6.56 15.99
C LYS A 573 -27.40 6.44 17.38
N TYR A 574 -27.36 5.27 18.00
CA TYR A 574 -27.81 5.09 19.38
C TYR A 574 -26.93 5.88 20.38
N LEU A 575 -25.61 5.81 20.23
CA LEU A 575 -24.67 6.56 21.09
C LEU A 575 -24.87 8.07 20.96
N TRP A 576 -25.11 8.59 19.76
CA TRP A 576 -25.47 10.00 19.53
C TRP A 576 -26.75 10.43 20.27
N ARG A 577 -27.78 9.58 20.28
CA ARG A 577 -29.02 9.88 21.02
C ARG A 577 -28.78 9.84 22.52
N LEU A 578 -28.03 8.84 22.99
CA LEU A 578 -27.69 8.67 24.40
C LEU A 578 -26.88 9.86 24.92
N SER A 579 -25.99 10.43 24.12
CA SER A 579 -25.16 11.57 24.53
C SER A 579 -25.93 12.85 24.81
N LYS A 580 -27.17 12.96 24.34
CA LYS A 580 -28.02 14.13 24.59
C LYS A 580 -28.67 14.10 25.96
N THR A 581 -28.83 12.92 26.56
CA THR A 581 -29.55 12.74 27.84
C THR A 581 -28.62 12.29 28.97
N GLU A 582 -27.58 11.52 28.66
CA GLU A 582 -26.72 10.90 29.65
C GLU A 582 -25.41 11.67 29.92
N PRO A 583 -24.82 11.52 31.12
CA PRO A 583 -23.48 12.02 31.43
C PRO A 583 -22.37 11.41 30.55
N LYS A 584 -21.27 12.15 30.33
CA LYS A 584 -20.13 11.73 29.49
C LYS A 584 -19.56 10.36 29.91
N THR A 585 -19.43 10.14 31.21
CA THR A 585 -18.91 8.89 31.78
C THR A 585 -19.76 7.67 31.42
N VAL A 586 -21.08 7.82 31.33
CA VAL A 586 -22.01 6.75 30.92
C VAL A 586 -21.83 6.47 29.42
N VAL A 587 -21.74 7.52 28.60
CA VAL A 587 -21.54 7.39 27.14
C VAL A 587 -20.20 6.75 26.81
N ASP A 588 -19.11 7.19 27.43
CA ASP A 588 -17.77 6.64 27.20
C ASP A 588 -17.66 5.17 27.63
N ARG A 589 -18.37 4.79 28.71
CA ARG A 589 -18.50 3.38 29.09
C ARG A 589 -19.26 2.58 28.02
N MET A 590 -20.37 3.10 27.51
CA MET A 590 -21.16 2.44 26.46
C MET A 590 -20.39 2.33 25.13
N ILE A 591 -19.63 3.35 24.74
CA ILE A 591 -18.70 3.31 23.59
C ILE A 591 -17.75 2.12 23.74
N THR A 592 -17.13 1.97 24.91
CA THR A 592 -16.19 0.89 25.21
C THR A 592 -16.88 -0.47 25.19
N ASP A 593 -18.06 -0.57 25.81
CA ASP A 593 -18.80 -1.82 25.97
C ASP A 593 -19.34 -2.38 24.66
N LEU A 594 -19.90 -1.50 23.83
CA LEU A 594 -20.44 -1.84 22.51
C LEU A 594 -19.31 -1.96 21.46
N GLY A 595 -18.13 -1.41 21.77
CA GLY A 595 -16.94 -1.48 20.92
C GLY A 595 -17.05 -0.66 19.64
N VAL A 596 -17.90 0.37 19.62
CA VAL A 596 -18.09 1.28 18.48
C VAL A 596 -17.60 2.67 18.89
N LYS A 597 -16.61 3.18 18.16
CA LYS A 597 -15.99 4.50 18.36
C LYS A 597 -15.91 5.22 17.02
N ASP A 598 -16.88 6.07 16.76
CA ASP A 598 -16.86 7.01 15.64
C ASP A 598 -16.22 8.32 16.12
N ASN A 599 -15.06 8.69 15.56
CA ASN A 599 -14.31 9.86 16.00
C ASN A 599 -15.00 11.18 15.62
N ILE A 600 -15.69 11.24 14.47
CA ILE A 600 -16.46 12.44 14.08
C ILE A 600 -17.60 12.64 15.08
N ASN A 601 -18.37 11.58 15.33
CA ASN A 601 -19.49 11.65 16.24
C ASN A 601 -19.04 11.93 17.69
N LYS A 602 -17.95 11.31 18.15
CA LYS A 602 -17.39 11.57 19.48
C LYS A 602 -16.94 13.02 19.63
N GLN A 603 -16.25 13.59 18.63
CA GLN A 603 -15.85 14.98 18.66
C GLN A 603 -17.06 15.92 18.69
N ALA A 604 -18.12 15.63 17.93
CA ALA A 604 -19.38 16.37 18.02
C ALA A 604 -19.98 16.34 19.44
N MET A 605 -19.98 15.18 20.10
CA MET A 605 -20.46 15.03 21.48
C MET A 605 -19.63 15.87 22.47
N ASP A 606 -18.31 15.86 22.32
CA ASP A 606 -17.40 16.58 23.20
C ASP A 606 -17.58 18.10 23.03
N ILE A 607 -17.64 18.62 21.79
CA ILE A 607 -17.91 20.04 21.50
C ILE A 607 -19.23 20.50 22.12
N MET A 608 -20.29 19.72 21.95
CA MET A 608 -21.62 20.04 22.50
C MET A 608 -21.63 20.09 24.04
N ARG A 609 -20.78 19.31 24.71
CA ARG A 609 -20.68 19.27 26.17
C ARG A 609 -19.78 20.37 26.73
N GLU A 610 -18.66 20.65 26.06
CA GLU A 610 -17.70 21.66 26.50
C GLU A 610 -18.28 23.08 26.39
N GLY A 611 -19.11 23.36 25.38
CA GLY A 611 -19.84 24.63 25.30
C GLY A 611 -18.99 25.83 24.84
N ASN A 612 -17.70 25.62 24.55
CA ASN A 612 -16.73 26.69 24.29
C ASN A 612 -16.87 27.33 22.89
N ASP A 613 -17.24 26.56 21.87
CA ASP A 613 -17.35 27.02 20.48
C ASP A 613 -18.82 27.11 20.03
N GLN A 614 -19.44 28.28 20.19
CA GLN A 614 -20.84 28.50 19.86
C GLN A 614 -21.13 28.38 18.35
N GLN A 615 -20.15 28.66 17.48
CA GLN A 615 -20.34 28.54 16.04
C GLN A 615 -20.43 27.06 15.63
N LEU A 616 -19.52 26.22 16.14
CA LEU A 616 -19.58 24.78 15.89
C LEU A 616 -20.79 24.13 16.55
N ILE A 617 -21.21 24.58 17.73
CA ILE A 617 -22.43 24.08 18.38
C ILE A 617 -23.67 24.36 17.53
N GLU A 618 -23.81 25.58 16.99
CA GLU A 618 -24.94 25.90 16.11
C GLU A 618 -24.88 25.11 14.81
N LYS A 619 -23.68 24.92 14.24
CA LYS A 619 -23.46 24.03 13.08
C LYS A 619 -23.92 22.60 13.39
N ILE A 620 -23.51 22.03 14.52
CA ILE A 620 -23.91 20.67 14.94
C ILE A 620 -25.43 20.58 15.14
N ARG A 621 -26.05 21.57 15.79
CA ARG A 621 -27.52 21.62 15.97
C ARG A 621 -28.25 21.69 14.63
N SER A 622 -27.73 22.47 13.69
CA SER A 622 -28.31 22.57 12.34
C SER A 622 -28.26 21.24 11.59
N LEU A 623 -27.19 20.45 11.77
CA LEU A 623 -27.01 19.13 11.16
C LEU A 623 -27.80 18.03 11.88
N ASP A 624 -28.22 18.23 13.12
CA ASP A 624 -28.99 17.25 13.91
C ASP A 624 -30.49 17.22 13.55
N ASN A 625 -30.79 17.46 12.27
CA ASN A 625 -32.09 17.24 11.64
C ASN A 625 -32.10 15.89 10.89
N GLU A 626 -33.25 15.32 10.53
CA GLU A 626 -33.30 13.97 9.93
C GLU A 626 -32.59 13.87 8.56
N ASP A 627 -32.55 14.95 7.77
CA ASP A 627 -31.99 14.95 6.41
C ASP A 627 -30.46 15.04 6.40
N ASP A 628 -29.86 15.75 7.36
CA ASP A 628 -28.41 16.03 7.41
C ASP A 628 -27.65 15.28 8.52
N GLN A 629 -28.34 14.52 9.38
CA GLN A 629 -27.72 13.88 10.54
C GLN A 629 -26.53 12.98 10.19
N ASP A 630 -26.53 12.40 8.99
CA ASP A 630 -25.47 11.52 8.52
C ASP A 630 -24.10 12.22 8.40
N GLN A 631 -24.06 13.57 8.35
CA GLN A 631 -22.81 14.35 8.39
C GLN A 631 -22.15 14.37 9.79
N LEU A 632 -22.91 14.08 10.86
CA LEU A 632 -22.41 13.99 12.24
C LEU A 632 -21.75 12.63 12.56
N PHE A 633 -21.56 11.80 11.55
CA PHE A 633 -20.96 10.47 11.66
C PHE A 633 -19.83 10.30 10.65
N SER A 634 -19.04 9.23 10.82
CA SER A 634 -17.99 8.87 9.88
C SER A 634 -18.54 8.81 8.44
N PRO A 635 -17.93 9.53 7.48
CA PRO A 635 -18.41 9.56 6.10
C PRO A 635 -18.36 8.18 5.42
N ILE A 636 -17.48 7.29 5.89
CA ILE A 636 -17.40 5.90 5.44
C ILE A 636 -18.74 5.15 5.64
N MET A 637 -19.56 5.55 6.62
CA MET A 637 -20.90 4.98 6.80
C MET A 637 -21.85 5.35 5.65
N ARG A 638 -21.63 6.47 4.95
CA ARG A 638 -22.42 6.92 3.79
C ARG A 638 -21.96 6.29 2.47
N LEU A 639 -20.76 5.69 2.44
CA LEU A 639 -20.15 5.13 1.24
C LEU A 639 -20.97 3.96 0.67
N LYS A 640 -21.43 4.08 -0.58
CA LYS A 640 -22.23 3.06 -1.27
C LYS A 640 -21.35 1.87 -1.68
N GLY A 641 -21.90 0.67 -1.55
CA GLY A 641 -21.20 -0.58 -1.90
C GLY A 641 -20.13 -1.04 -0.89
N PHE A 642 -19.91 -0.32 0.21
CA PHE A 642 -18.85 -0.59 1.20
C PHE A 642 -19.40 -1.11 2.54
N ASP A 643 -18.78 -2.19 3.04
CA ASP A 643 -19.03 -2.79 4.35
C ASP A 643 -17.72 -2.74 5.16
N GLY A 644 -17.65 -1.86 6.16
CA GLY A 644 -16.42 -1.68 6.95
C GLY A 644 -15.93 -2.95 7.66
N CYS A 645 -16.81 -3.89 7.99
CA CYS A 645 -16.45 -5.14 8.65
C CYS A 645 -15.86 -6.17 7.68
N LYS A 646 -16.20 -6.10 6.38
CA LYS A 646 -15.80 -7.09 5.36
C LYS A 646 -14.84 -6.56 4.30
N ASP A 647 -14.87 -5.25 4.03
CA ASP A 647 -14.12 -4.59 2.98
C ASP A 647 -12.81 -3.94 3.48
N THR A 648 -12.39 -4.28 4.71
CA THR A 648 -11.09 -3.92 5.30
C THR A 648 -10.22 -5.17 5.53
N PRO A 649 -9.70 -5.80 4.45
CA PRO A 649 -9.07 -7.11 4.52
C PRO A 649 -7.83 -7.14 5.45
N VAL A 650 -7.42 -8.35 5.84
CA VAL A 650 -6.26 -8.57 6.72
C VAL A 650 -4.95 -8.20 6.01
N GLU A 651 -4.52 -6.95 6.13
CA GLU A 651 -3.32 -6.42 5.49
C GLU A 651 -2.04 -7.10 6.01
N ILE A 652 -1.31 -7.77 5.12
CA ILE A 652 -0.24 -8.71 5.49
C ILE A 652 1.08 -8.05 5.88
N LEU A 653 1.35 -6.81 5.45
CA LEU A 653 2.54 -6.09 5.90
C LEU A 653 2.43 -5.75 7.38
N HIS A 654 1.32 -5.16 7.82
CA HIS A 654 1.12 -4.71 9.19
C HIS A 654 0.70 -5.82 10.13
N VAL A 655 -0.16 -6.74 9.69
CA VAL A 655 -0.67 -7.82 10.55
C VAL A 655 0.36 -8.95 10.64
N PHE A 656 0.90 -9.41 9.51
CA PHE A 656 1.78 -10.58 9.48
C PHE A 656 3.25 -10.19 9.66
N LEU A 657 3.85 -9.38 8.78
CA LEU A 657 5.28 -9.05 8.86
C LEU A 657 5.63 -8.18 10.08
N LEU A 658 5.04 -6.98 10.17
CA LEU A 658 5.26 -6.01 11.26
C LEU A 658 4.43 -6.34 12.52
N GLY A 659 3.69 -7.44 12.51
CA GLY A 659 2.99 -8.01 13.66
C GLY A 659 3.58 -9.35 14.04
N VAL A 660 2.98 -10.43 13.55
CA VAL A 660 3.30 -11.83 13.93
C VAL A 660 4.80 -12.14 13.83
N VAL A 661 5.42 -11.87 12.68
CA VAL A 661 6.85 -12.19 12.44
C VAL A 661 7.75 -11.29 13.27
N LYS A 662 7.45 -9.98 13.35
CA LYS A 662 8.17 -9.03 14.21
C LYS A 662 8.14 -9.46 15.68
N TYR A 663 6.99 -9.88 16.18
CA TYR A 663 6.84 -10.31 17.57
C TYR A 663 7.70 -11.53 17.89
N LEU A 664 7.65 -12.57 17.05
CA LEU A 664 8.44 -13.79 17.26
C LEU A 664 9.94 -13.56 17.05
N THR A 665 10.31 -12.73 16.07
CA THR A 665 11.72 -12.34 15.86
C THR A 665 12.26 -11.59 17.08
N GLY A 666 11.50 -10.65 17.62
CA GLY A 666 11.88 -9.92 18.84
C GLY A 666 12.01 -10.83 20.05
N ASP A 667 11.09 -11.77 20.26
CA ASP A 667 11.17 -12.77 21.34
C ASP A 667 12.40 -13.66 21.20
N PHE A 668 12.68 -14.15 19.98
CA PHE A 668 13.88 -14.95 19.69
C PHE A 668 15.17 -14.19 19.98
N MET A 669 15.29 -12.95 19.48
CA MET A 669 16.52 -12.16 19.62
C MET A 669 16.77 -11.76 21.08
N LYS A 670 15.73 -11.46 21.86
CA LYS A 670 15.84 -11.21 23.31
C LYS A 670 16.34 -12.43 24.09
N GLY A 671 16.01 -13.63 23.63
CA GLY A 671 16.47 -14.88 24.24
C GLY A 671 17.86 -15.34 23.82
N LEU A 672 18.52 -14.66 22.88
CA LEU A 672 19.81 -15.07 22.33
C LEU A 672 20.97 -14.64 23.25
N LYS A 673 21.88 -15.58 23.56
CA LYS A 673 23.07 -15.31 24.38
C LYS A 673 24.16 -14.61 23.56
N ALA A 674 24.95 -13.74 24.20
CA ALA A 674 26.04 -13.00 23.55
C ALA A 674 27.05 -13.92 22.82
N CYS A 675 27.39 -15.08 23.41
CA CYS A 675 28.30 -16.05 22.81
C CYS A 675 27.79 -16.67 21.49
N HIS A 676 26.50 -16.56 21.18
CA HIS A 676 25.91 -17.11 19.96
C HIS A 676 25.94 -16.12 18.78
N VAL A 677 26.24 -14.84 19.03
CA VAL A 677 26.18 -13.78 18.01
C VAL A 677 27.16 -14.01 16.87
N GLU A 678 28.38 -14.48 17.16
CA GLU A 678 29.38 -14.81 16.13
C GLU A 678 28.86 -15.87 15.15
N ARG A 679 28.28 -16.96 15.68
CA ARG A 679 27.74 -18.04 14.88
C ARG A 679 26.48 -17.61 14.11
N LEU A 680 25.65 -16.75 14.71
CA LEU A 680 24.51 -16.14 14.03
C LEU A 680 24.97 -15.32 12.82
N MET A 681 25.97 -14.44 13.00
CA MET A 681 26.54 -13.64 11.92
C MET A 681 27.15 -14.52 10.82
N ALA A 682 27.89 -15.56 11.19
CA ALA A 682 28.43 -16.53 10.23
C ALA A 682 27.34 -17.23 9.40
N SER A 683 26.20 -17.54 10.05
CA SER A 683 25.06 -18.20 9.40
C SER A 683 24.35 -17.26 8.43
N TRP A 684 24.18 -15.98 8.79
CA TRP A 684 23.64 -14.96 7.87
C TRP A 684 24.53 -14.76 6.65
N GLU A 685 25.85 -14.69 6.84
CA GLU A 685 26.82 -14.53 5.74
C GLU A 685 26.83 -15.73 4.78
N SER A 686 26.61 -16.94 5.32
CA SER A 686 26.71 -18.19 4.56
C SER A 686 25.37 -18.70 4.02
N PHE A 687 24.27 -17.99 4.29
CA PHE A 687 22.96 -18.36 3.79
C PHE A 687 22.93 -18.26 2.26
N ASN A 688 22.53 -19.35 1.59
CA ASN A 688 22.44 -19.36 0.13
C ASN A 688 21.23 -18.56 -0.33
N LYS A 689 21.48 -17.42 -0.99
CA LYS A 689 20.44 -16.50 -1.47
C LYS A 689 19.92 -16.84 -2.88
N ASN A 690 20.51 -17.85 -3.54
CA ASN A 690 20.15 -18.22 -4.91
C ASN A 690 18.63 -18.49 -5.00
N SER A 691 17.99 -17.98 -6.04
CA SER A 691 16.55 -18.13 -6.30
C SER A 691 15.60 -17.49 -5.26
N LEU A 692 16.07 -16.64 -4.32
CA LEU A 692 15.21 -16.00 -3.30
C LEU A 692 14.90 -14.52 -3.56
N ASN A 693 15.42 -13.94 -4.66
CA ASN A 693 15.35 -12.49 -4.95
C ASN A 693 15.91 -11.64 -3.79
N ILE A 694 16.99 -12.10 -3.14
CA ILE A 694 17.70 -11.39 -2.08
C ILE A 694 19.08 -11.00 -2.61
N GLU A 695 19.30 -9.70 -2.87
CA GLU A 695 20.58 -9.20 -3.39
C GLU A 695 21.69 -9.33 -2.33
N THR A 696 21.52 -8.65 -1.20
CA THR A 696 22.52 -8.58 -0.13
C THR A 696 21.88 -8.78 1.23
N ILE A 697 22.59 -9.50 2.11
CA ILE A 697 22.30 -9.58 3.54
C ILE A 697 23.50 -8.95 4.22
N ASN A 698 23.27 -8.02 5.15
CA ASN A 698 24.31 -7.50 6.03
C ASN A 698 24.19 -8.21 7.39
N PRO A 699 25.06 -9.19 7.71
CA PRO A 699 24.95 -9.97 8.95
C PRO A 699 24.98 -9.12 10.22
N LEU A 700 25.77 -8.05 10.22
CA LEU A 700 25.89 -7.14 11.36
C LEU A 700 24.56 -6.45 11.62
N ASN A 701 23.94 -5.91 10.57
CA ASN A 701 22.63 -5.26 10.69
C ASN A 701 21.54 -6.27 11.09
N MET A 702 21.59 -7.49 10.55
CA MET A 702 20.61 -8.53 10.90
C MET A 702 20.72 -8.97 12.37
N ALA A 703 21.91 -8.90 12.97
CA ALA A 703 22.12 -9.23 14.37
C ALA A 703 21.83 -8.04 15.31
N LYS A 704 22.44 -6.87 15.05
CA LYS A 704 22.41 -5.71 15.96
C LYS A 704 21.15 -4.85 15.83
N HIS A 705 20.61 -4.69 14.61
CA HIS A 705 19.55 -3.71 14.32
C HIS A 705 18.19 -4.35 14.04
N HIS A 706 17.92 -5.52 14.63
CA HIS A 706 16.67 -6.27 14.45
C HIS A 706 15.42 -5.53 14.91
N GLY A 707 15.54 -4.57 15.84
CA GLY A 707 14.44 -3.69 16.27
C GLY A 707 13.94 -2.74 15.18
N SER A 708 14.80 -2.38 14.21
CA SER A 708 14.51 -1.43 13.12
C SER A 708 14.20 -2.11 11.79
N PHE A 709 13.89 -3.41 11.81
CA PHE A 709 13.56 -4.15 10.60
C PHE A 709 12.27 -3.64 9.94
N LEU A 710 12.39 -3.35 8.64
CA LEU A 710 11.30 -3.18 7.69
C LEU A 710 10.74 -4.53 7.18
N GLY A 711 9.58 -4.51 6.51
CA GLY A 711 8.91 -5.69 5.96
C GLY A 711 9.82 -6.59 5.09
N LYS A 712 10.66 -6.00 4.24
CA LYS A 712 11.64 -6.74 3.42
C LYS A 712 12.61 -7.59 4.24
N HIS A 713 13.04 -7.11 5.41
CA HIS A 713 13.95 -7.87 6.28
C HIS A 713 13.21 -9.04 6.94
N PHE A 714 11.95 -8.87 7.33
CA PHE A 714 11.14 -9.96 7.87
C PHE A 714 10.85 -11.05 6.83
N ARG A 715 10.70 -10.71 5.54
CA ARG A 715 10.65 -11.70 4.45
C ARG A 715 11.96 -12.49 4.32
N ILE A 716 13.11 -11.85 4.53
CA ILE A 716 14.41 -12.55 4.59
C ILE A 716 14.45 -13.49 5.80
N VAL A 717 14.02 -13.01 6.98
CA VAL A 717 13.96 -13.82 8.21
C VAL A 717 13.11 -15.07 8.02
N LEU A 718 11.91 -14.96 7.44
CA LEU A 718 11.04 -16.13 7.20
C LEU A 718 11.73 -17.21 6.36
N GLN A 719 12.43 -16.81 5.30
CA GLN A 719 13.09 -17.74 4.37
C GLN A 719 14.39 -18.32 4.93
N ALA A 720 15.05 -17.62 5.86
CA ALA A 720 16.37 -17.99 6.38
C ALA A 720 16.33 -18.60 7.79
N ALA A 721 15.28 -18.34 8.58
CA ALA A 721 15.17 -18.80 9.97
C ALA A 721 15.46 -20.30 10.17
N PRO A 722 15.02 -21.23 9.29
CA PRO A 722 15.34 -22.66 9.44
C PRO A 722 16.83 -22.97 9.47
N PHE A 723 17.63 -22.17 8.77
CA PHE A 723 19.07 -22.40 8.59
C PHE A 723 19.93 -21.51 9.49
N VAL A 724 19.38 -20.37 9.90
CA VAL A 724 20.09 -19.36 10.68
C VAL A 724 19.73 -19.46 12.17
N PHE A 725 18.46 -19.65 12.52
CA PHE A 725 17.97 -19.56 13.90
C PHE A 725 17.86 -20.90 14.62
N TYR A 726 17.50 -22.00 13.93
CA TYR A 726 17.09 -23.26 14.58
C TYR A 726 18.16 -23.90 15.47
N GLN A 727 19.43 -23.67 15.15
CA GLN A 727 20.58 -24.14 15.94
C GLN A 727 20.62 -23.56 17.38
N PHE A 728 19.86 -22.49 17.65
CA PHE A 728 19.78 -21.85 18.96
C PHE A 728 18.45 -22.13 19.68
N MET A 729 17.58 -22.95 19.08
CA MET A 729 16.22 -23.19 19.56
C MET A 729 16.07 -24.59 20.17
N SER A 730 15.24 -24.69 21.20
CA SER A 730 14.67 -25.97 21.64
C SER A 730 13.74 -26.54 20.57
N GLU A 731 13.39 -27.82 20.68
CA GLU A 731 12.45 -28.45 19.75
C GLU A 731 11.09 -27.73 19.69
N GLU A 732 10.49 -27.38 20.84
CA GLU A 732 9.22 -26.64 20.86
C GLU A 732 9.31 -25.29 20.13
N LYS A 733 10.41 -24.54 20.32
CA LYS A 733 10.63 -23.27 19.62
C LYS A 733 10.83 -23.48 18.12
N ARG A 734 11.56 -24.53 17.71
CA ARG A 734 11.71 -24.87 16.29
C ARG A 734 10.36 -25.19 15.67
N LEU A 735 9.53 -26.01 16.31
CA LEU A 735 8.20 -26.37 15.80
C LEU A 735 7.29 -25.14 15.59
N LEU A 736 7.30 -24.19 16.52
CA LEU A 736 6.61 -22.91 16.36
C LEU A 736 7.12 -22.11 15.14
N TRP A 737 8.43 -22.03 14.95
CA TRP A 737 8.98 -21.34 13.79
C TRP A 737 8.76 -22.10 12.48
N ILE A 738 8.74 -23.44 12.51
CA ILE A 738 8.40 -24.28 11.35
C ILE A 738 6.96 -23.99 10.90
N SER A 739 6.00 -23.96 11.83
CA SER A 739 4.60 -23.66 11.49
C SER A 739 4.45 -22.23 10.94
N LEU A 740 5.16 -21.24 11.50
CA LEU A 740 5.20 -19.88 10.96
C LEU A 740 5.77 -19.82 9.52
N CYS A 741 6.91 -20.47 9.29
CA CYS A 741 7.56 -20.48 7.98
C CYS A 741 6.66 -21.15 6.94
N ARG A 742 6.04 -22.29 7.28
CA ARG A 742 5.08 -22.98 6.40
C ARG A 742 3.86 -22.10 6.09
N LEU A 743 3.26 -21.48 7.11
CA LEU A 743 2.13 -20.55 6.94
C LEU A 743 2.49 -19.40 5.99
N SER A 744 3.70 -18.84 6.10
CA SER A 744 4.14 -17.73 5.25
C SER A 744 4.14 -18.06 3.75
N THR A 745 4.41 -19.32 3.38
CA THR A 745 4.40 -19.73 1.96
C THR A 745 3.00 -19.72 1.33
N TYR A 746 1.93 -19.80 2.13
CA TYR A 746 0.56 -19.61 1.67
C TYR A 746 0.27 -18.11 1.60
N ILE A 747 0.55 -17.35 2.67
CA ILE A 747 0.26 -15.92 2.76
C ILE A 747 0.86 -15.11 1.60
N PHE A 748 2.08 -15.42 1.16
CA PHE A 748 2.77 -14.71 0.07
C PHE A 748 2.60 -15.36 -1.31
N GLN A 749 1.75 -16.37 -1.45
CA GLN A 749 1.43 -16.95 -2.74
C GLN A 749 0.66 -15.95 -3.60
N THR A 750 1.14 -15.67 -4.80
CA THR A 750 0.57 -14.64 -5.69
C THR A 750 -0.49 -15.17 -6.66
N ARG A 751 -0.55 -16.49 -6.85
CA ARG A 751 -1.53 -17.19 -7.69
C ARG A 751 -2.03 -18.41 -6.97
N ILE A 752 -3.34 -18.55 -6.81
CA ILE A 752 -4.00 -19.70 -6.19
C ILE A 752 -4.51 -20.63 -7.31
N PRO A 753 -3.95 -21.85 -7.46
CA PRO A 753 -4.41 -22.79 -8.48
C PRO A 753 -5.85 -23.23 -8.27
N ASP A 754 -6.23 -23.57 -7.03
CA ASP A 754 -7.56 -24.02 -6.63
C ASP A 754 -7.92 -23.38 -5.28
N MET A 755 -9.00 -22.60 -5.24
CA MET A 755 -9.38 -21.83 -4.06
C MET A 755 -9.79 -22.72 -2.89
N ASP A 756 -10.60 -23.75 -3.13
CA ASP A 756 -11.17 -24.57 -2.05
C ASP A 756 -10.09 -25.37 -1.33
N THR A 757 -9.22 -26.05 -2.09
CA THR A 757 -8.07 -26.78 -1.54
C THR A 757 -7.14 -25.82 -0.79
N TYR A 758 -6.84 -24.67 -1.39
CA TYR A 758 -5.98 -23.66 -0.77
C TYR A 758 -6.53 -23.16 0.57
N LEU A 759 -7.84 -22.87 0.66
CA LEU A 759 -8.46 -22.36 1.88
C LEU A 759 -8.50 -23.41 2.99
N VAL A 760 -8.72 -24.68 2.65
CA VAL A 760 -8.64 -25.80 3.62
C VAL A 760 -7.23 -25.90 4.18
N GLU A 761 -6.22 -25.94 3.32
CA GLU A 761 -4.82 -26.04 3.74
C GLU A 761 -4.37 -24.83 4.56
N LEU A 762 -4.73 -23.61 4.14
CA LEU A 762 -4.41 -22.39 4.86
C LEU A 762 -4.99 -22.39 6.28
N LYS A 763 -6.27 -22.79 6.44
CA LYS A 763 -6.90 -22.91 7.77
C LYS A 763 -6.13 -23.86 8.67
N ILE A 764 -5.71 -25.00 8.13
CA ILE A 764 -4.89 -25.98 8.87
C ILE A 764 -3.54 -25.37 9.28
N ARG A 765 -2.87 -24.61 8.41
CA ARG A 765 -1.60 -23.95 8.75
C ARG A 765 -1.77 -22.86 9.80
N ILE A 766 -2.89 -22.13 9.78
CA ILE A 766 -3.22 -21.15 10.82
C ILE A 766 -3.45 -21.88 12.15
N ASP A 767 -4.26 -22.94 12.17
CA ASP A 767 -4.50 -23.74 13.37
C ASP A 767 -3.19 -24.33 13.94
N ASP A 768 -2.32 -24.86 13.08
CA ASP A 768 -0.99 -25.38 13.45
C ASP A 768 -0.12 -24.31 14.13
N PHE A 769 -0.07 -23.11 13.55
CA PHE A 769 0.63 -21.99 14.15
C PHE A 769 0.01 -21.54 15.48
N MET A 770 -1.31 -21.41 15.54
CA MET A 770 -2.06 -20.97 16.73
C MET A 770 -1.91 -21.96 17.89
N TRP A 771 -1.87 -23.27 17.60
CA TRP A 771 -1.63 -24.31 18.59
C TRP A 771 -0.24 -24.17 19.22
N HIS A 772 0.79 -24.04 18.39
CA HIS A 772 2.18 -23.93 18.86
C HIS A 772 2.43 -22.66 19.67
N ILE A 773 1.88 -21.51 19.22
CA ILE A 773 2.13 -20.24 19.89
C ILE A 773 1.46 -20.16 21.26
N ILE A 774 0.23 -20.67 21.37
CA ILE A 774 -0.49 -20.74 22.64
C ILE A 774 0.13 -21.76 23.58
N LYS A 775 0.52 -22.94 23.09
CA LYS A 775 1.28 -23.91 23.90
C LYS A 775 2.56 -23.30 24.46
N MET A 776 3.22 -22.44 23.69
CA MET A 776 4.41 -21.75 24.18
C MET A 776 4.06 -20.88 25.39
N ASN A 777 3.08 -19.98 25.24
CA ASN A 777 2.59 -19.13 26.33
C ASN A 777 1.24 -18.50 25.95
N CYS A 778 0.23 -18.61 26.81
CA CYS A 778 -1.07 -17.98 26.53
C CYS A 778 -1.03 -16.43 26.56
N GLN A 779 0.02 -15.80 27.08
CA GLN A 779 0.18 -14.34 27.08
C GLN A 779 0.13 -13.72 25.66
N TRP A 780 0.39 -14.53 24.62
CA TRP A 780 0.27 -14.11 23.23
C TRP A 780 -1.12 -13.60 22.84
N VAL A 781 -2.18 -13.93 23.57
CA VAL A 781 -3.53 -13.36 23.34
C VAL A 781 -3.59 -11.84 23.52
N ASN A 782 -2.58 -11.22 24.15
CA ASN A 782 -2.43 -9.76 24.23
C ASN A 782 -1.89 -9.13 22.94
N LYS A 783 -1.70 -9.91 21.87
CA LYS A 783 -1.29 -9.44 20.54
C LYS A 783 -2.41 -9.66 19.53
N PRO A 784 -3.41 -8.75 19.42
CA PRO A 784 -4.61 -8.91 18.59
C PRO A 784 -4.35 -9.23 17.11
N LYS A 785 -3.20 -8.82 16.56
CA LYS A 785 -2.78 -9.17 15.20
C LYS A 785 -2.73 -10.69 14.95
N LEU A 786 -2.50 -11.50 15.99
CA LEU A 786 -2.58 -12.97 15.88
C LEU A 786 -4.00 -13.45 15.61
N HIS A 787 -4.99 -12.86 16.30
CA HIS A 787 -6.41 -13.20 16.08
C HIS A 787 -6.87 -12.86 14.66
N MET A 788 -6.37 -11.76 14.07
CA MET A 788 -6.68 -11.38 12.70
C MET A 788 -6.31 -12.46 11.66
N LEU A 789 -5.37 -13.37 11.95
CA LEU A 789 -5.07 -14.49 11.07
C LEU A 789 -6.27 -15.41 10.86
N LEU A 790 -7.16 -15.53 11.85
CA LEU A 790 -8.36 -16.35 11.74
C LEU A 790 -9.35 -15.84 10.68
N HIS A 791 -9.25 -14.56 10.32
CA HIS A 791 -10.07 -13.88 9.31
C HIS A 791 -9.42 -13.80 7.92
N LEU A 792 -8.15 -14.22 7.81
CA LEU A 792 -7.42 -14.20 6.55
C LEU A 792 -8.04 -15.12 5.48
N PRO A 793 -8.50 -16.36 5.80
CA PRO A 793 -9.15 -17.22 4.80
C PRO A 793 -10.39 -16.58 4.18
N GLU A 794 -11.23 -15.92 4.97
CA GLU A 794 -12.44 -15.23 4.50
C GLU A 794 -12.07 -14.04 3.60
N CYS A 795 -11.02 -13.29 3.95
CA CYS A 795 -10.50 -12.22 3.10
C CYS A 795 -9.97 -12.75 1.76
N ILE A 796 -9.23 -13.87 1.78
CA ILE A 796 -8.69 -14.48 0.56
C ILE A 796 -9.80 -15.02 -0.33
N GLN A 797 -10.81 -15.67 0.24
CA GLN A 797 -11.98 -16.11 -0.51
C GLN A 797 -12.69 -14.92 -1.18
N ARG A 798 -12.75 -13.78 -0.49
CA ARG A 798 -13.46 -12.57 -0.95
C ARG A 798 -12.68 -11.79 -2.02
N PHE A 799 -11.37 -11.64 -1.85
CA PHE A 799 -10.52 -10.74 -2.66
C PHE A 799 -9.44 -11.45 -3.49
N GLY A 800 -9.27 -12.76 -3.36
CA GLY A 800 -8.17 -13.51 -3.95
C GLY A 800 -6.90 -13.48 -3.08
N PRO A 801 -5.72 -13.82 -3.64
CA PRO A 801 -4.48 -13.93 -2.88
C PRO A 801 -4.17 -12.68 -2.04
N ALA A 802 -3.63 -12.87 -0.83
CA ALA A 802 -3.43 -11.77 0.12
C ALA A 802 -2.44 -10.70 -0.35
N THR A 803 -1.57 -11.04 -1.30
CA THR A 803 -0.66 -10.11 -1.97
C THR A 803 -1.38 -9.04 -2.79
N LEU A 804 -2.64 -9.24 -3.17
CA LEU A 804 -3.44 -8.27 -3.93
C LEU A 804 -3.80 -7.01 -3.12
N TYR A 805 -3.89 -7.15 -1.80
CA TYR A 805 -4.23 -6.06 -0.89
C TYR A 805 -3.11 -5.78 0.13
N ALA A 806 -1.86 -6.10 -0.21
CA ALA A 806 -0.68 -5.67 0.54
C ALA A 806 -0.38 -4.17 0.33
N THR A 807 0.14 -3.49 1.35
CA THR A 807 0.37 -2.02 1.32
C THR A 807 1.79 -1.60 0.97
N GLU A 808 2.71 -2.53 0.69
CA GLU A 808 4.12 -2.21 0.40
C GLU A 808 4.29 -1.18 -0.74
N LYS A 809 3.44 -1.23 -1.77
CA LYS A 809 3.47 -0.28 -2.88
C LYS A 809 3.12 1.15 -2.45
N PHE A 810 2.10 1.29 -1.60
CA PHE A 810 1.66 2.60 -1.11
C PHE A 810 2.67 3.17 -0.11
N GLU A 811 3.25 2.33 0.75
CA GLU A 811 4.34 2.76 1.65
C GLU A 811 5.60 3.19 0.89
N SER A 812 5.91 2.53 -0.23
CA SER A 812 6.96 3.02 -1.13
C SER A 812 6.61 4.41 -1.65
N PHE A 813 5.36 4.60 -2.08
CA PHE A 813 4.83 5.85 -2.63
C PHE A 813 4.80 7.00 -1.60
N ASN A 814 4.70 6.72 -0.30
CA ASN A 814 4.90 7.73 0.76
C ASN A 814 6.27 8.43 0.67
N GLY A 815 7.26 7.82 0.02
CA GLY A 815 8.52 8.50 -0.34
C GLY A 815 8.34 9.65 -1.34
N VAL A 816 7.42 9.52 -2.30
CA VAL A 816 7.08 10.57 -3.27
C VAL A 816 6.39 11.74 -2.58
N LEU A 817 5.43 11.46 -1.69
CA LEU A 817 4.77 12.51 -0.90
C LEU A 817 5.76 13.25 0.01
N ARG A 818 6.70 12.53 0.64
CA ARG A 818 7.78 13.16 1.42
C ARG A 818 8.64 14.08 0.56
N ASN A 819 9.04 13.63 -0.62
CA ASN A 819 9.78 14.45 -1.56
C ASN A 819 9.00 15.70 -1.98
N ALA A 820 7.68 15.58 -2.17
CA ALA A 820 6.80 16.73 -2.40
C ALA A 820 6.74 17.70 -1.22
N SER A 821 6.62 17.19 0.01
CA SER A 821 6.55 17.99 1.24
C SER A 821 7.85 18.77 1.49
N ILE A 822 9.02 18.14 1.29
CA ILE A 822 10.35 18.78 1.44
C ILE A 822 10.49 20.01 0.54
N HIS A 823 9.93 19.95 -0.67
CA HIS A 823 9.98 21.02 -1.67
C HIS A 823 8.75 21.96 -1.63
N SER A 824 7.90 21.88 -0.60
CA SER A 824 6.77 22.81 -0.40
C SER A 824 7.24 24.16 0.18
N ASN A 825 6.40 25.20 0.08
CA ASN A 825 6.65 26.49 0.74
C ASN A 825 6.37 26.46 2.25
N ARG A 826 5.89 25.32 2.77
CA ARG A 826 5.58 25.03 4.18
C ARG A 826 4.48 25.90 4.83
N HIS A 827 3.87 26.86 4.10
CA HIS A 827 2.74 27.65 4.60
C HIS A 827 1.42 26.90 4.51
N SER A 828 1.19 26.18 3.40
CA SER A 828 0.02 25.30 3.24
C SER A 828 0.47 23.97 2.61
N PRO A 829 1.09 23.08 3.40
CA PRO A 829 1.70 21.86 2.89
C PRO A 829 0.72 20.99 2.10
N GLY A 830 -0.52 20.84 2.56
CA GLY A 830 -1.54 20.06 1.86
C GLY A 830 -1.85 20.60 0.46
N ARG A 831 -2.00 21.92 0.32
CA ARG A 831 -2.26 22.59 -0.96
C ARG A 831 -1.09 22.45 -1.92
N ASP A 832 0.13 22.72 -1.44
CA ASP A 832 1.34 22.65 -2.27
C ASP A 832 1.60 21.23 -2.78
N ILE A 833 1.45 20.24 -1.90
CA ILE A 833 1.61 18.82 -2.27
C ILE A 833 0.54 18.45 -3.31
N ALA A 834 -0.72 18.84 -3.12
CA ALA A 834 -1.78 18.60 -4.10
C ALA A 834 -1.48 19.27 -5.46
N ILE A 835 -0.96 20.51 -5.47
CA ILE A 835 -0.55 21.22 -6.69
C ILE A 835 0.58 20.44 -7.41
N LYS A 836 1.54 19.90 -6.67
CA LYS A 836 2.61 19.09 -7.25
C LYS A 836 2.06 17.80 -7.88
N PHE A 837 1.22 17.05 -7.16
CA PHE A 837 0.65 15.81 -7.69
C PHE A 837 -0.26 16.03 -8.91
N VAL A 838 -1.03 17.12 -8.97
CA VAL A 838 -1.83 17.40 -10.17
C VAL A 838 -0.94 17.78 -11.36
N ASN A 839 0.21 18.44 -11.14
CA ASN A 839 1.18 18.69 -12.21
C ASN A 839 1.80 17.40 -12.73
N GLU A 840 2.15 16.49 -11.82
CA GLU A 840 2.69 15.18 -12.17
C GLU A 840 1.67 14.34 -12.95
N ALA A 841 0.40 14.36 -12.52
CA ALA A 841 -0.68 13.72 -13.24
C ALA A 841 -0.85 14.34 -14.65
N CYS A 842 -0.92 15.67 -14.77
CA CYS A 842 -0.99 16.35 -16.06
C CYS A 842 0.17 15.98 -16.99
N LEU A 843 1.40 15.99 -16.48
CA LEU A 843 2.59 15.59 -17.22
C LEU A 843 2.48 14.14 -17.71
N ARG A 844 2.10 13.21 -16.82
CA ARG A 844 1.89 11.79 -17.16
C ARG A 844 0.89 11.65 -18.31
N LEU A 845 -0.21 12.39 -18.27
CA LEU A 845 -1.29 12.30 -19.25
C LEU A 845 -0.91 12.81 -20.63
N ILE A 846 -0.24 13.96 -20.67
CA ILE A 846 0.23 14.55 -21.92
C ILE A 846 1.27 13.63 -22.57
N LEU A 847 2.22 13.13 -21.77
CA LEU A 847 3.26 12.21 -22.25
C LEU A 847 2.73 10.86 -22.71
N SER A 848 1.64 10.37 -22.11
CA SER A 848 1.04 9.08 -22.47
C SER A 848 0.39 9.09 -23.86
N GLY A 849 0.06 10.26 -24.43
CA GLY A 849 -0.50 10.35 -25.78
C GLY A 849 -1.97 9.93 -25.91
N GLY A 850 -2.71 9.92 -24.79
CA GLY A 850 -4.16 9.75 -24.81
C GLY A 850 -4.89 10.96 -25.42
N PRO A 851 -6.11 10.77 -25.94
CA PRO A 851 -6.98 11.86 -26.36
C PRO A 851 -7.54 12.60 -25.14
N HIS A 852 -7.43 13.92 -25.14
CA HIS A 852 -7.84 14.78 -24.03
C HIS A 852 -8.82 15.86 -24.50
N TRP A 853 -9.70 16.32 -23.61
CA TRP A 853 -10.57 17.45 -23.89
C TRP A 853 -9.86 18.77 -23.59
N ASN A 854 -9.73 19.64 -24.60
CA ASN A 854 -9.25 21.00 -24.40
C ASN A 854 -10.42 21.89 -23.97
N HIS A 855 -10.43 22.27 -22.70
CA HIS A 855 -11.48 23.13 -22.13
C HIS A 855 -11.42 24.58 -22.60
N ARG A 856 -10.32 25.03 -23.23
CA ARG A 856 -10.21 26.38 -23.80
C ARG A 856 -10.77 26.46 -25.21
N THR A 857 -10.53 25.44 -26.03
CA THR A 857 -10.97 25.42 -27.43
C THR A 857 -12.22 24.58 -27.68
N HIS A 858 -12.75 23.92 -26.63
CA HIS A 858 -13.90 23.02 -26.69
C HIS A 858 -13.75 21.92 -27.76
N GLY A 859 -12.59 21.27 -27.79
CA GLY A 859 -12.31 20.20 -28.75
C GLY A 859 -11.33 19.17 -28.21
N ARG A 860 -11.37 17.95 -28.77
CA ARG A 860 -10.40 16.90 -28.45
C ARG A 860 -9.05 17.21 -29.08
N PHE A 861 -7.99 16.91 -28.36
CA PHE A 861 -6.62 16.96 -28.87
C PHE A 861 -5.82 15.76 -28.39
N ILE A 862 -4.78 15.44 -29.13
CA ILE A 862 -3.71 14.54 -28.71
C ILE A 862 -2.44 15.40 -28.68
N ALA A 863 -1.55 15.17 -27.72
CA ALA A 863 -0.27 15.85 -27.69
C ALA A 863 0.53 15.52 -28.97
N ASP A 864 1.33 16.48 -29.44
CA ASP A 864 2.12 16.26 -30.65
C ASP A 864 3.06 15.06 -30.50
N GLN A 865 3.37 14.43 -31.63
CA GLN A 865 4.20 13.23 -31.68
C GLN A 865 5.54 13.41 -30.95
N GLN A 866 6.19 14.58 -31.10
CA GLN A 866 7.48 14.86 -30.45
C GLN A 866 7.38 14.91 -28.92
N VAL A 867 6.22 15.26 -28.36
CA VAL A 867 5.96 15.22 -26.91
C VAL A 867 5.79 13.79 -26.44
N THR A 868 4.99 13.01 -27.16
CA THR A 868 4.66 11.61 -26.77
C THR A 868 5.85 10.67 -26.99
N ASP A 869 6.72 10.94 -27.95
CA ASP A 869 7.96 10.19 -28.22
C ASP A 869 8.96 10.26 -27.06
N VAL A 870 8.93 11.34 -26.26
CA VAL A 870 9.75 11.43 -25.04
C VAL A 870 9.43 10.30 -24.07
N PHE A 871 8.17 9.89 -23.95
CA PHE A 871 7.81 8.76 -23.09
C PHE A 871 7.89 7.42 -23.82
N ARG A 872 7.45 7.37 -25.09
CA ARG A 872 7.41 6.15 -25.91
C ARG A 872 8.81 5.55 -26.12
N ASP A 873 9.77 6.38 -26.50
CA ASP A 873 11.08 5.93 -27.01
C ASP A 873 12.17 5.89 -25.93
N HIS A 874 11.88 6.35 -24.71
CA HIS A 874 12.86 6.46 -23.63
C HIS A 874 12.45 5.65 -22.40
N PRO A 875 12.80 4.34 -22.35
CA PRO A 875 12.53 3.47 -21.20
C PRO A 875 13.02 3.98 -19.83
N GLN A 876 14.05 4.83 -19.80
CA GLN A 876 14.54 5.41 -18.55
C GLN A 876 13.60 6.50 -18.01
N ILE A 877 12.97 7.28 -18.91
CA ILE A 877 11.94 8.27 -18.56
C ILE A 877 10.67 7.56 -18.09
N GLN A 878 10.31 6.45 -18.74
CA GLN A 878 9.23 5.59 -18.26
C GLN A 878 9.47 5.15 -16.81
N LYS A 879 10.66 4.60 -16.53
CA LYS A 879 11.03 4.12 -15.19
C LYS A 879 11.03 5.23 -14.15
N SER A 880 11.55 6.42 -14.47
CA SER A 880 11.55 7.56 -13.55
C SER A 880 10.14 8.07 -13.25
N LEU A 881 9.19 7.94 -14.18
CA LEU A 881 7.75 8.18 -13.98
C LEU A 881 7.03 6.99 -13.32
N GLY A 882 7.77 5.95 -12.90
CA GLY A 882 7.23 4.78 -12.22
C GLY A 882 6.63 3.72 -13.14
N TYR A 883 6.83 3.80 -14.46
CA TYR A 883 6.35 2.84 -15.45
C TYR A 883 7.50 1.96 -15.97
N ASN A 884 7.31 0.65 -15.98
CA ASN A 884 8.29 -0.30 -16.50
C ASN A 884 7.61 -1.22 -17.52
N HIS A 885 7.75 -0.89 -18.81
CA HIS A 885 7.13 -1.62 -19.90
C HIS A 885 7.50 -3.13 -19.91
N LEU A 886 8.68 -3.49 -19.39
CA LEU A 886 9.13 -4.89 -19.32
C LEU A 886 8.29 -5.75 -18.37
N LEU A 887 7.67 -5.15 -17.34
CA LEU A 887 6.75 -5.84 -16.43
C LEU A 887 5.38 -6.09 -17.08
N VAL A 888 5.02 -5.27 -18.06
CA VAL A 888 3.71 -5.28 -18.73
C VAL A 888 3.68 -6.30 -19.86
N THR A 889 4.74 -6.36 -20.68
CA THR A 889 4.84 -7.24 -21.86
C THR A 889 5.25 -8.69 -21.54
N SER A 890 5.27 -9.06 -20.26
CA SER A 890 5.87 -10.28 -19.69
C SER A 890 5.34 -11.63 -20.19
N HIS A 891 4.38 -11.66 -21.13
CA HIS A 891 3.79 -12.91 -21.60
C HIS A 891 4.70 -13.74 -22.52
N ASN A 892 5.80 -13.17 -23.06
CA ASN A 892 6.73 -13.85 -23.98
C ASN A 892 8.21 -13.46 -23.73
N GLN A 893 8.69 -13.44 -22.47
CA GLN A 893 10.13 -13.21 -22.24
C GLN A 893 10.94 -14.43 -22.68
N THR A 894 11.74 -14.28 -23.74
CA THR A 894 12.77 -15.25 -24.11
C THR A 894 13.98 -15.12 -23.18
N PRO A 895 14.66 -16.21 -22.80
CA PRO A 895 15.87 -16.12 -21.99
C PRO A 895 16.90 -15.17 -22.61
N SER A 896 17.58 -14.38 -21.78
CA SER A 896 18.56 -13.38 -22.22
C SER A 896 19.85 -13.45 -21.44
N VAL A 897 20.98 -13.24 -22.12
CA VAL A 897 22.31 -13.27 -21.51
C VAL A 897 22.54 -12.02 -20.67
N ILE A 898 23.00 -12.20 -19.43
CA ILE A 898 23.51 -11.08 -18.63
C ILE A 898 25.00 -10.95 -18.91
N THR A 899 25.40 -9.89 -19.60
CA THR A 899 26.78 -9.63 -20.02
C THR A 899 27.70 -9.43 -18.82
N THR A 900 28.32 -10.52 -18.36
CA THR A 900 29.28 -10.53 -17.26
C THR A 900 30.46 -11.42 -17.64
N PRO A 901 31.70 -11.05 -17.25
CA PRO A 901 32.87 -11.85 -17.60
C PRO A 901 32.83 -13.22 -16.91
N LEU A 902 33.02 -14.28 -17.68
CA LEU A 902 33.12 -15.64 -17.16
C LEU A 902 34.43 -15.79 -16.35
N PRO A 903 34.40 -16.25 -15.09
CA PRO A 903 35.61 -16.46 -14.31
C PRO A 903 36.55 -17.47 -14.98
N LYS A 904 37.86 -17.18 -15.02
CA LYS A 904 38.86 -18.05 -15.67
C LYS A 904 38.83 -19.51 -15.17
N GLY A 905 38.53 -19.72 -13.89
CA GLY A 905 38.42 -21.06 -13.29
C GLY A 905 37.11 -21.80 -13.57
N GLU A 906 36.13 -21.16 -14.21
CA GLU A 906 34.85 -21.76 -14.62
C GLU A 906 34.78 -22.03 -16.13
N MET A 907 35.81 -21.65 -16.89
CA MET A 907 35.88 -21.89 -18.32
C MET A 907 36.02 -23.39 -18.63
N GLU A 908 35.11 -23.91 -19.44
CA GLU A 908 35.05 -25.30 -19.88
C GLU A 908 35.23 -25.37 -21.41
N GLY A 909 35.72 -26.52 -21.91
CA GLY A 909 35.67 -26.83 -23.34
C GLY A 909 34.23 -27.09 -23.80
N VAL A 910 33.93 -26.85 -25.07
CA VAL A 910 32.58 -27.08 -25.62
C VAL A 910 32.19 -28.56 -25.44
N PRO A 911 31.04 -28.88 -24.82
CA PRO A 911 30.61 -30.26 -24.62
C PRO A 911 30.38 -31.00 -25.94
N ASP A 912 30.90 -32.24 -26.07
CA ASP A 912 30.77 -33.09 -27.26
C ASP A 912 29.32 -33.29 -27.71
N PHE A 913 28.38 -33.30 -26.76
CA PHE A 913 26.95 -33.39 -27.03
C PHE A 913 26.45 -32.19 -27.85
N LEU A 914 26.80 -30.96 -27.44
CA LEU A 914 26.40 -29.75 -28.13
C LEU A 914 27.10 -29.64 -29.48
N GLN A 915 28.37 -30.03 -29.57
CA GLN A 915 29.12 -30.01 -30.83
C GLN A 915 28.52 -30.99 -31.86
N ARG A 916 28.10 -32.18 -31.43
CA ARG A 916 27.42 -33.17 -32.30
C ARG A 916 26.01 -32.75 -32.68
N ARG A 917 25.25 -32.14 -31.76
CA ARG A 917 23.85 -31.74 -31.99
C ARG A 917 23.74 -30.47 -32.83
N PHE A 918 24.70 -29.56 -32.72
CA PHE A 918 24.71 -28.25 -33.37
C PHE A 918 26.05 -27.97 -34.11
N PRO A 919 26.44 -28.80 -35.09
CA PRO A 919 27.77 -28.73 -35.71
C PRO A 919 28.04 -27.41 -36.47
N HIS A 920 26.98 -26.73 -36.94
CA HIS A 920 27.08 -25.47 -37.67
C HIS A 920 26.83 -24.23 -36.81
N HIS A 921 26.58 -24.38 -35.50
CA HIS A 921 26.28 -23.24 -34.63
C HIS A 921 27.54 -22.71 -33.95
N LYS A 922 27.57 -21.41 -33.68
CA LYS A 922 28.57 -20.80 -32.80
C LYS A 922 28.20 -21.10 -31.34
N ILE A 923 28.95 -22.01 -30.72
CA ILE A 923 28.72 -22.42 -29.32
C ILE A 923 29.63 -21.62 -28.39
N LYS A 924 29.06 -21.01 -27.34
CA LYS A 924 29.81 -20.27 -26.31
C LYS A 924 29.29 -20.57 -24.92
N GLN A 925 30.19 -20.69 -23.96
CA GLN A 925 29.82 -20.74 -22.54
C GLN A 925 29.41 -19.35 -22.06
N ILE A 926 28.40 -19.30 -21.19
CA ILE A 926 27.81 -18.09 -20.62
C ILE A 926 27.91 -18.16 -19.09
N HIS A 927 28.21 -17.03 -18.44
CA HIS A 927 28.27 -16.94 -16.98
C HIS A 927 26.89 -16.88 -16.31
N GLN A 928 25.98 -16.08 -16.85
CA GLN A 928 24.63 -15.87 -16.29
C GLN A 928 23.57 -15.75 -17.39
N LEU A 929 22.42 -16.37 -17.13
CA LEU A 929 21.26 -16.35 -18.01
C LEU A 929 20.04 -15.86 -17.24
N ARG A 930 19.36 -14.83 -17.72
CA ARG A 930 18.08 -14.38 -17.19
C ARG A 930 16.97 -15.19 -17.87
N LEU A 931 16.26 -16.01 -17.12
CA LEU A 931 15.12 -16.80 -17.61
C LEU A 931 13.86 -15.92 -17.64
N LEU A 932 13.59 -15.26 -16.52
CA LEU A 932 12.52 -14.28 -16.32
C LEU A 932 13.09 -13.09 -15.55
N GLN A 933 12.35 -11.99 -15.43
CA GLN A 933 12.83 -10.76 -14.77
C GLN A 933 13.52 -10.98 -13.41
N HIS A 934 13.03 -11.90 -12.57
CA HIS A 934 13.59 -12.17 -11.24
C HIS A 934 14.36 -13.50 -11.14
N ASP A 935 14.37 -14.31 -12.20
CA ASP A 935 15.02 -15.61 -12.21
C ASP A 935 16.29 -15.54 -13.05
N VAL A 936 17.41 -15.46 -12.36
CA VAL A 936 18.75 -15.52 -12.94
C VAL A 936 19.33 -16.89 -12.66
N LEU A 937 19.86 -17.53 -13.70
CA LEU A 937 20.55 -18.80 -13.63
C LEU A 937 22.06 -18.58 -13.71
N LYS A 938 22.79 -19.25 -12.81
CA LYS A 938 24.25 -19.34 -12.77
C LYS A 938 24.62 -20.77 -12.35
N LYS A 939 25.90 -21.15 -12.52
CA LYS A 939 26.51 -22.27 -11.79
C LYS A 939 26.08 -22.32 -10.31
N ASP A 940 25.83 -23.53 -9.81
CA ASP A 940 25.36 -23.87 -8.46
C ASP A 940 23.90 -23.45 -8.15
N TYR A 941 23.11 -23.05 -9.16
CA TYR A 941 21.67 -22.84 -9.00
C TYR A 941 20.91 -24.15 -9.15
N PHE A 942 19.88 -24.34 -8.34
CA PHE A 942 18.99 -25.49 -8.43
C PHE A 942 17.75 -25.13 -9.23
N VAL A 943 17.33 -26.02 -10.11
CA VAL A 943 16.16 -25.85 -10.98
C VAL A 943 15.34 -27.14 -11.02
N LEU A 944 14.04 -26.98 -11.25
CA LEU A 944 13.14 -28.08 -11.60
C LEU A 944 12.97 -28.11 -13.12
N VAL A 945 13.24 -29.25 -13.74
CA VAL A 945 13.24 -29.40 -15.21
C VAL A 945 12.18 -30.40 -15.63
N LYS A 946 11.35 -30.05 -16.62
CA LYS A 946 10.41 -30.97 -17.24
C LYS A 946 11.11 -31.71 -18.38
N LYS A 947 11.18 -33.05 -18.29
CA LYS A 947 11.73 -33.89 -19.36
C LYS A 947 10.59 -34.70 -19.99
N ASN A 948 10.53 -34.71 -21.32
CA ASN A 948 9.62 -35.56 -22.06
C ASN A 948 10.29 -36.91 -22.29
N THR A 949 9.77 -37.97 -21.68
CA THR A 949 10.18 -39.35 -21.90
C THR A 949 9.13 -40.10 -22.73
N SER A 950 9.51 -41.26 -23.27
CA SER A 950 8.59 -42.14 -24.02
C SER A 950 7.42 -42.68 -23.17
N SER A 951 7.48 -42.54 -21.84
CA SER A 951 6.46 -42.96 -20.88
C SER A 951 5.65 -41.80 -20.25
N GLY A 952 5.89 -40.54 -20.65
CA GLY A 952 5.22 -39.35 -20.12
C GLY A 952 6.17 -38.18 -19.90
N SER A 953 5.76 -37.15 -19.15
CA SER A 953 6.68 -36.07 -18.73
C SER A 953 7.11 -36.26 -17.27
N THR A 954 8.41 -36.37 -16.99
CA THR A 954 8.96 -36.39 -15.63
C THR A 954 9.46 -35.00 -15.23
N LYS A 955 9.53 -34.73 -13.92
CA LYS A 955 10.16 -33.50 -13.38
C LYS A 955 11.34 -33.88 -12.51
N ASP A 956 12.53 -33.43 -12.88
CA ASP A 956 13.79 -33.73 -12.18
C ASP A 956 14.37 -32.47 -11.52
N ILE A 957 15.00 -32.64 -10.35
CA ILE A 957 15.74 -31.57 -9.67
C ILE A 957 17.20 -31.62 -10.16
N GLU A 958 17.69 -30.49 -10.66
CA GLU A 958 19.00 -30.38 -11.30
C GLU A 958 19.78 -29.19 -10.72
N CYS A 959 21.09 -29.35 -10.52
CA CYS A 959 22.00 -28.28 -10.11
C CYS A 959 22.90 -27.89 -11.27
N VAL A 960 22.87 -26.61 -11.66
CA VAL A 960 23.56 -26.09 -12.85
C VAL A 960 25.08 -26.15 -12.67
N GLU A 961 25.77 -26.80 -13.61
CA GLU A 961 27.24 -26.84 -13.68
C GLU A 961 27.77 -25.79 -14.67
N SER A 962 27.18 -25.69 -15.87
CA SER A 962 27.54 -24.70 -16.88
C SER A 962 26.39 -24.36 -17.84
N ILE A 963 26.42 -23.15 -18.40
CA ILE A 963 25.39 -22.62 -19.32
C ILE A 963 26.04 -22.31 -20.67
N TRP A 964 25.36 -22.63 -21.76
CA TRP A 964 25.88 -22.54 -23.12
C TRP A 964 24.86 -21.88 -24.05
N SER A 965 25.29 -21.00 -24.94
CA SER A 965 24.50 -20.60 -26.12
C SER A 965 24.94 -21.38 -27.35
N ALA A 966 23.99 -21.74 -28.19
CA ALA A 966 24.21 -22.14 -29.57
C ALA A 966 23.48 -21.15 -30.48
N SER A 967 24.24 -20.42 -31.30
CA SER A 967 23.69 -19.42 -32.21
C SER A 967 23.92 -19.79 -33.67
N LEU A 968 22.88 -19.70 -34.50
CA LEU A 968 22.93 -19.80 -35.96
C LEU A 968 22.08 -18.67 -36.54
N GLU A 969 22.70 -17.80 -37.36
CA GLU A 969 22.06 -16.60 -37.92
C GLU A 969 21.36 -15.74 -36.84
N HIS A 970 20.04 -15.53 -36.96
CA HIS A 970 19.21 -14.75 -36.03
C HIS A 970 18.59 -15.57 -34.89
N GLN A 971 18.90 -16.86 -34.77
CA GLN A 971 18.36 -17.72 -33.71
C GLN A 971 19.45 -18.10 -32.70
N THR A 972 19.17 -17.88 -31.42
CA THR A 972 20.02 -18.32 -30.30
C THR A 972 19.20 -19.18 -29.35
N ARG A 973 19.73 -20.36 -29.04
CA ARG A 973 19.18 -21.29 -28.05
C ARG A 973 20.14 -21.43 -26.89
N TYR A 974 19.60 -21.69 -25.70
CA TYR A 974 20.38 -21.79 -24.47
C TYR A 974 20.27 -23.18 -23.88
N PHE A 975 21.42 -23.82 -23.65
CA PHE A 975 21.53 -25.15 -23.10
C PHE A 975 22.20 -25.11 -21.73
N VAL A 976 21.72 -25.96 -20.84
CA VAL A 976 22.21 -26.05 -19.47
C VAL A 976 22.75 -27.46 -19.27
N ARG A 977 24.00 -27.54 -18.80
CA ARG A 977 24.60 -28.75 -18.27
C ARG A 977 24.38 -28.75 -16.76
N ALA A 978 23.70 -29.75 -16.23
CA ALA A 978 23.39 -29.81 -14.81
C ALA A 978 23.48 -31.23 -14.26
N ARG A 979 23.67 -31.33 -12.95
CA ARG A 979 23.76 -32.58 -12.20
C ARG A 979 22.45 -32.89 -11.49
N ARG A 980 22.00 -34.13 -11.60
CA ARG A 980 20.71 -34.55 -11.04
C ARG A 980 20.79 -34.79 -9.53
N PHE A 981 19.72 -34.41 -8.84
CA PHE A 981 19.49 -34.67 -7.42
C PHE A 981 18.22 -35.50 -7.22
N LEU A 982 18.28 -36.45 -6.29
CA LEU A 982 17.13 -37.25 -5.87
C LEU A 982 16.53 -36.69 -4.59
N GLN A 983 15.22 -36.87 -4.42
CA GLN A 983 14.53 -36.52 -3.19
C GLN A 983 14.80 -37.59 -2.13
N GLY A 984 15.47 -37.20 -1.06
CA GLY A 984 15.77 -38.04 0.10
C GLY A 984 14.65 -38.01 1.16
N PRO A 985 14.93 -38.45 2.40
CA PRO A 985 13.98 -38.41 3.51
C PRO A 985 13.70 -36.96 4.00
N ILE A 986 12.72 -36.82 4.90
CA ILE A 986 12.50 -35.55 5.63
C ILE A 986 13.51 -35.48 6.78
N ASN A 987 14.34 -34.44 6.81
CA ASN A 987 15.29 -34.22 7.89
C ASN A 987 14.57 -33.90 9.21
N PRO A 988 14.85 -34.58 10.34
CA PRO A 988 14.13 -34.37 11.59
C PRO A 988 14.39 -33.01 12.25
N PHE A 989 15.55 -32.39 12.01
CA PHE A 989 15.91 -31.10 12.59
C PHE A 989 15.27 -29.93 11.85
N TYR A 990 15.31 -29.95 10.52
CA TYR A 990 14.71 -28.90 9.68
C TYR A 990 13.21 -29.12 9.40
N GLN A 991 12.75 -30.37 9.48
CA GLN A 991 11.46 -30.84 8.93
C GLN A 991 11.24 -30.44 7.47
N MET A 992 12.30 -30.60 6.68
CA MET A 992 12.35 -30.28 5.25
C MET A 992 12.97 -31.46 4.49
N ARG A 993 12.70 -31.53 3.19
CA ARG A 993 13.17 -32.59 2.29
C ARG A 993 14.68 -32.49 2.09
N GLU A 994 15.40 -33.59 2.33
CA GLU A 994 16.81 -33.72 1.93
C GLU A 994 16.91 -34.00 0.43
N LEU A 995 18.00 -33.54 -0.19
CA LEU A 995 18.34 -33.79 -1.57
C LEU A 995 19.70 -34.46 -1.64
N ASP A 996 19.75 -35.60 -2.31
CA ASP A 996 20.94 -36.42 -2.46
C ASP A 996 21.54 -36.24 -3.84
N VAL A 997 22.85 -35.98 -3.88
CA VAL A 997 23.60 -35.81 -5.12
C VAL A 997 23.74 -37.13 -5.88
N THR A 998 23.52 -37.10 -7.20
CA THR A 998 23.81 -38.25 -8.07
C THR A 998 25.08 -38.04 -8.90
N SER A 999 25.57 -39.12 -9.53
CA SER A 999 26.64 -39.04 -10.53
C SER A 999 26.12 -38.68 -11.93
N HIS A 1000 24.80 -38.55 -12.12
CA HIS A 1000 24.19 -38.35 -13.42
C HIS A 1000 24.21 -36.86 -13.80
N VAL A 1001 24.66 -36.57 -15.02
CA VAL A 1001 24.73 -35.23 -15.59
C VAL A 1001 23.89 -35.20 -16.86
N ASP A 1002 22.99 -34.23 -16.94
CA ASP A 1002 22.06 -34.04 -18.02
C ASP A 1002 22.34 -32.74 -18.80
N TYR A 1003 21.80 -32.71 -20.02
CA TYR A 1003 21.75 -31.53 -20.87
C TYR A 1003 20.29 -31.27 -21.26
N PHE A 1004 19.80 -30.06 -21.03
CA PHE A 1004 18.45 -29.64 -21.40
C PHE A 1004 18.44 -28.19 -21.88
N GLU A 1005 17.34 -27.79 -22.52
CA GLU A 1005 17.18 -26.41 -22.95
C GLU A 1005 16.68 -25.54 -21.79
N ALA A 1006 17.07 -24.27 -21.77
CA ALA A 1006 16.59 -23.32 -20.75
C ALA A 1006 15.06 -23.20 -20.71
N SER A 1007 14.36 -23.48 -21.82
CA SER A 1007 12.89 -23.54 -21.90
C SER A 1007 12.26 -24.73 -21.17
N ASP A 1008 13.04 -25.77 -20.85
CA ASP A 1008 12.55 -26.93 -20.11
C ASP A 1008 12.52 -26.70 -18.59
N ILE A 1009 13.09 -25.57 -18.12
CA ILE A 1009 13.10 -25.18 -16.72
C ILE A 1009 11.70 -24.70 -16.31
N VAL A 1010 11.15 -25.35 -15.30
CA VAL A 1010 9.82 -25.07 -14.73
C VAL A 1010 9.88 -24.07 -13.59
N ALA A 1011 10.91 -24.17 -12.73
CA ALA A 1011 11.05 -23.31 -11.56
C ALA A 1011 12.51 -23.24 -11.10
N CYS A 1012 12.88 -22.13 -10.45
CA CYS A 1012 14.15 -22.00 -9.73
C CYS A 1012 13.93 -22.37 -8.27
N LEU A 1013 14.80 -23.21 -7.72
CA LEU A 1013 14.68 -23.75 -6.36
C LEU A 1013 15.75 -23.14 -5.45
N ASN A 1014 15.39 -22.90 -4.19
CA ASN A 1014 16.35 -22.57 -3.15
C ASN A 1014 16.69 -23.82 -2.34
N THR A 1015 17.98 -24.10 -2.24
CA THR A 1015 18.51 -25.20 -1.45
C THR A 1015 19.63 -24.69 -0.55
N GLN A 1016 19.77 -25.31 0.62
CA GLN A 1016 20.79 -24.96 1.61
C GLN A 1016 21.64 -26.18 1.93
N HIS A 1017 22.90 -25.97 2.27
CA HIS A 1017 23.73 -27.07 2.77
C HIS A 1017 23.19 -27.58 4.12
N ASN A 1018 23.21 -28.90 4.32
CA ASN A 1018 22.84 -29.52 5.60
C ASN A 1018 23.94 -29.32 6.65
N CYS A 1019 24.04 -28.10 7.17
CA CYS A 1019 25.08 -27.70 8.13
C CYS A 1019 24.99 -28.46 9.46
N GLN A 1020 23.77 -28.89 9.84
CA GLN A 1020 23.52 -29.63 11.08
C GLN A 1020 24.17 -31.01 11.03
N SER A 1021 23.88 -31.81 10.00
CA SER A 1021 24.50 -33.13 9.83
C SER A 1021 26.01 -33.00 9.54
N GLY A 1022 26.39 -32.01 8.72
CA GLY A 1022 27.79 -31.78 8.36
C GLY A 1022 28.66 -31.21 9.49
N ARG A 1023 28.08 -30.81 10.64
CA ARG A 1023 28.79 -30.20 11.79
C ARG A 1023 29.74 -29.06 11.38
N CYS A 1024 29.25 -28.17 10.52
CA CYS A 1024 30.06 -27.15 9.87
C CYS A 1024 30.62 -26.12 10.88
N GLN A 1025 31.85 -25.69 10.66
CA GLN A 1025 32.59 -24.82 11.59
C GLN A 1025 32.54 -23.35 11.16
N VAL A 1026 32.49 -22.46 12.14
CA VAL A 1026 32.68 -21.02 11.92
C VAL A 1026 34.17 -20.78 11.70
N VAL A 1027 34.50 -20.08 10.61
CA VAL A 1027 35.87 -19.67 10.30
C VAL A 1027 35.92 -18.17 10.05
N LYS A 1028 37.03 -17.55 10.44
CA LYS A 1028 37.35 -16.17 10.06
C LYS A 1028 37.84 -16.15 8.62
N GLY A 1029 37.23 -15.34 7.78
CA GLY A 1029 37.67 -15.03 6.41
C GLY A 1029 38.00 -13.55 6.28
N SER A 1030 38.70 -13.17 5.21
CA SER A 1030 38.81 -11.76 4.84
C SER A 1030 37.55 -11.32 4.09
N ARG A 1031 36.98 -10.18 4.47
CA ARG A 1031 36.14 -9.40 3.56
C ARG A 1031 37.08 -8.66 2.61
N ASN A 1032 36.71 -8.57 1.33
CA ASN A 1032 37.30 -7.71 0.30
C ASN A 1032 38.48 -8.30 -0.52
N LYS A 1033 38.24 -8.47 -1.84
CA LYS A 1033 39.27 -8.46 -2.91
C LYS A 1033 39.00 -7.30 -3.89
N GLY A 1034 38.47 -6.18 -3.39
CA GLY A 1034 38.18 -4.98 -4.19
C GLY A 1034 39.02 -3.80 -3.69
N PRO A 1035 39.53 -2.93 -4.58
CA PRO A 1035 40.50 -1.89 -4.22
C PRO A 1035 39.94 -0.70 -3.41
N ASN A 1036 38.60 -0.57 -3.25
CA ASN A 1036 37.97 0.67 -2.78
C ASN A 1036 37.08 0.49 -1.52
N TYR A 1037 37.57 -0.14 -0.46
CA TYR A 1037 36.83 -0.26 0.82
C TYR A 1037 37.60 0.37 1.99
N GLU A 1038 36.91 1.15 2.82
CA GLU A 1038 37.43 1.63 4.11
C GLU A 1038 37.45 0.47 5.13
N GLY A 1039 38.66 0.01 5.49
CA GLY A 1039 38.90 -0.92 6.60
C GLY A 1039 39.11 -2.41 6.23
N THR A 1040 39.89 -3.11 7.05
CA THR A 1040 40.07 -4.58 7.04
C THR A 1040 39.02 -5.23 7.94
N GLN A 1041 37.83 -5.54 7.44
CA GLN A 1041 36.87 -6.32 8.20
C GLN A 1041 37.14 -7.82 8.06
N THR A 1042 37.45 -8.49 9.17
CA THR A 1042 37.36 -9.95 9.27
C THR A 1042 35.89 -10.35 9.22
N THR A 1043 35.50 -11.22 8.28
CA THR A 1043 34.13 -11.78 8.24
C THR A 1043 34.09 -13.16 8.86
N LEU A 1044 33.01 -13.45 9.57
CA LEU A 1044 32.70 -14.79 10.03
C LEU A 1044 31.89 -15.50 8.95
N LYS A 1045 32.29 -16.72 8.58
CA LYS A 1045 31.57 -17.56 7.62
C LYS A 1045 31.54 -19.01 8.07
N ILE A 1046 30.60 -19.79 7.56
CA ILE A 1046 30.52 -21.23 7.76
C ILE A 1046 31.35 -21.90 6.68
N ARG A 1047 32.30 -22.74 7.10
CA ARG A 1047 33.00 -23.67 6.21
C ARG A 1047 32.24 -24.99 6.20
N HIS A 1048 31.65 -25.34 5.07
CA HIS A 1048 30.97 -26.62 4.88
C HIS A 1048 31.98 -27.77 4.85
N ASN A 1049 31.72 -28.83 5.64
CA ASN A 1049 32.62 -29.99 5.76
C ASN A 1049 32.44 -31.02 4.63
N ASP A 1050 31.29 -31.00 3.96
CA ASP A 1050 30.99 -31.82 2.80
C ASP A 1050 30.18 -31.01 1.76
N LYS A 1051 29.98 -31.58 0.57
CA LYS A 1051 29.11 -31.04 -0.49
C LYS A 1051 28.07 -32.06 -0.95
N LYS A 1052 27.59 -32.91 -0.04
CA LYS A 1052 26.80 -34.10 -0.40
C LYS A 1052 25.32 -34.03 -0.01
N SER A 1053 24.99 -33.41 1.12
CA SER A 1053 23.60 -33.31 1.61
C SER A 1053 23.11 -31.86 1.56
N PHE A 1054 21.96 -31.68 0.91
CA PHE A 1054 21.30 -30.39 0.76
C PHE A 1054 19.86 -30.47 1.27
N ILE A 1055 19.32 -29.36 1.72
CA ILE A 1055 17.94 -29.23 2.20
C ILE A 1055 17.18 -28.34 1.22
N LEU A 1056 16.05 -28.83 0.70
CA LEU A 1056 15.12 -28.01 -0.07
C LEU A 1056 14.44 -27.01 0.87
N ASN A 1057 14.63 -25.71 0.63
CA ASN A 1057 14.08 -24.68 1.49
C ASN A 1057 12.56 -24.57 1.35
N SER A 1058 11.83 -25.28 2.22
CA SER A 1058 10.37 -25.27 2.24
C SER A 1058 9.76 -23.98 2.81
N ALA A 1059 10.60 -23.03 3.23
CA ALA A 1059 10.20 -21.69 3.65
C ALA A 1059 10.36 -20.63 2.53
N SER A 1060 10.78 -21.04 1.32
CA SER A 1060 10.90 -20.14 0.17
C SER A 1060 9.57 -19.44 -0.12
N LEU A 1061 9.62 -18.11 -0.28
CA LEU A 1061 8.50 -17.30 -0.75
C LEU A 1061 8.52 -17.15 -2.28
N ARG A 1062 9.61 -17.57 -2.95
CA ARG A 1062 9.70 -17.71 -4.41
C ARG A 1062 9.24 -19.11 -4.81
N ASP A 1063 8.34 -19.19 -5.79
CA ASP A 1063 7.69 -20.43 -6.25
C ASP A 1063 7.27 -21.35 -5.09
N PRO A 1064 6.47 -20.83 -4.13
CA PRO A 1064 6.17 -21.56 -2.89
C PRO A 1064 5.38 -22.84 -3.16
N VAL A 1065 4.51 -22.86 -4.18
CA VAL A 1065 3.74 -24.05 -4.59
C VAL A 1065 4.68 -25.18 -5.00
N THR A 1066 5.62 -24.91 -5.91
CA THR A 1066 6.62 -25.88 -6.37
C THR A 1066 7.48 -26.40 -5.22
N HIS A 1067 7.92 -25.53 -4.32
CA HIS A 1067 8.69 -25.95 -3.14
C HIS A 1067 7.87 -26.86 -2.22
N ARG A 1068 6.57 -26.59 -2.00
CA ARG A 1068 5.70 -27.44 -1.18
C ARG A 1068 5.44 -28.80 -1.82
N GLU A 1069 5.14 -28.83 -3.12
CA GLU A 1069 4.92 -30.07 -3.88
C GLU A 1069 6.15 -30.98 -3.79
N LEU A 1070 7.34 -30.44 -4.04
CA LEU A 1070 8.59 -31.19 -3.97
C LEU A 1070 8.98 -31.57 -2.53
N ALA A 1071 8.65 -30.73 -1.55
CA ALA A 1071 8.95 -31.04 -0.16
C ALA A 1071 8.13 -32.24 0.32
N GLY A 1072 6.89 -32.41 -0.15
CA GLY A 1072 6.02 -33.54 0.18
C GLY A 1072 5.87 -33.72 1.70
N LEU A 1073 5.68 -32.60 2.41
CA LEU A 1073 5.62 -32.59 3.88
C LEU A 1073 4.21 -32.94 4.35
N ASN A 1074 4.12 -33.84 5.33
CA ASN A 1074 2.84 -34.23 5.91
C ASN A 1074 2.14 -33.04 6.58
N THR A 1075 0.82 -33.01 6.44
CA THR A 1075 -0.04 -32.08 7.15
C THR A 1075 -0.47 -32.73 8.46
N TYR A 1076 -0.14 -32.08 9.58
CA TYR A 1076 -0.48 -32.57 10.91
C TYR A 1076 -1.70 -31.81 11.44
N TYR A 1077 -2.67 -32.55 11.98
CA TYR A 1077 -3.80 -31.99 12.69
C TYR A 1077 -3.53 -32.10 14.20
N HIS A 1078 -3.52 -30.96 14.89
CA HIS A 1078 -3.44 -30.98 16.35
C HIS A 1078 -4.82 -31.28 16.92
N LEU A 1079 -4.96 -32.47 17.51
CA LEU A 1079 -6.21 -32.90 18.14
C LEU A 1079 -6.29 -32.52 19.62
N ASN A 1080 -5.15 -32.29 20.28
CA ASN A 1080 -5.11 -32.02 21.73
C ASN A 1080 -4.92 -30.52 22.02
N TRP A 1081 -5.98 -29.74 21.83
CA TRP A 1081 -6.00 -28.31 22.16
C TRP A 1081 -6.02 -28.05 23.67
N ALA A 1082 -6.68 -28.93 24.44
CA ALA A 1082 -6.71 -28.87 25.91
C ALA A 1082 -5.29 -28.78 26.50
N THR A 1083 -4.40 -29.72 26.14
CA THR A 1083 -3.03 -29.74 26.67
C THR A 1083 -2.24 -28.51 26.25
N ALA A 1084 -2.40 -28.01 25.02
CA ALA A 1084 -1.73 -26.79 24.58
C ALA A 1084 -2.17 -25.56 25.41
N ILE A 1085 -3.48 -25.39 25.58
CA ILE A 1085 -4.04 -24.28 26.36
C ILE A 1085 -3.61 -24.38 27.83
N GLU A 1086 -3.72 -25.55 28.46
CA GLU A 1086 -3.32 -25.76 29.85
C GLU A 1086 -1.83 -25.49 30.07
N THR A 1087 -0.98 -26.03 29.18
CA THR A 1087 0.47 -25.80 29.22
C THR A 1087 0.79 -24.31 29.08
N GLY A 1088 0.16 -23.65 28.09
CA GLY A 1088 0.34 -22.22 27.84
C GLY A 1088 -0.11 -21.33 28.99
N ARG A 1089 -1.23 -21.69 29.64
CA ARG A 1089 -1.76 -20.97 30.81
C ARG A 1089 -0.88 -21.17 32.04
N ALA A 1090 -0.38 -22.38 32.26
CA ALA A 1090 0.56 -22.65 33.36
C ALA A 1090 1.88 -21.87 33.21
N ARG A 1091 2.32 -21.64 31.97
CA ARG A 1091 3.49 -20.80 31.65
C ARG A 1091 3.20 -19.30 31.77
N TRP A 1092 1.94 -18.88 31.64
CA TRP A 1092 1.51 -17.50 31.88
C TRP A 1092 1.43 -17.20 33.39
N ARG A 1093 2.58 -17.15 34.07
CA ARG A 1093 2.64 -16.80 35.50
C ARG A 1093 2.32 -15.31 35.70
N PRO A 1094 1.44 -14.94 36.64
CA PRO A 1094 1.35 -13.56 37.11
C PRO A 1094 2.69 -13.18 37.76
N ASN A 1095 3.21 -11.99 37.48
CA ASN A 1095 4.29 -11.45 38.31
C ASN A 1095 3.81 -11.48 39.76
N PRO A 1096 4.56 -12.07 40.71
CA PRO A 1096 4.26 -11.88 42.10
C PRO A 1096 4.31 -10.37 42.36
N THR A 1097 3.21 -9.85 42.89
CA THR A 1097 3.06 -8.50 43.41
C THR A 1097 4.31 -8.10 44.18
N ASN A 1098 4.90 -6.95 43.86
CA ASN A 1098 5.94 -6.30 44.64
C ASN A 1098 5.42 -6.01 46.04
N GLN A 1099 5.50 -6.99 46.93
CA GLN A 1099 5.61 -6.80 48.37
C GLN A 1099 7.06 -7.10 48.74
N THR A 1100 7.92 -6.09 48.65
CA THR A 1100 9.04 -5.87 49.57
C THR A 1100 9.73 -4.56 49.21
N SER A 1101 9.59 -3.59 50.11
CA SER A 1101 10.55 -2.52 50.33
C SER A 1101 11.90 -3.15 50.67
N GLN A 1102 12.85 -3.13 49.74
CA GLN A 1102 14.25 -3.35 50.05
C GLN A 1102 15.15 -2.68 48.99
N THR A 1103 15.80 -1.61 49.46
CA THR A 1103 17.04 -1.01 48.96
C THR A 1103 17.95 -2.04 48.27
N ARG A 1104 18.28 -1.80 47.00
CA ARG A 1104 19.38 -2.50 46.34
C ARG A 1104 20.47 -1.52 45.93
N ALA A 1105 21.56 -1.62 46.67
CA ALA A 1105 22.85 -1.03 46.42
C ALA A 1105 23.38 -1.40 45.03
N SER A 1106 24.11 -0.43 44.49
CA SER A 1106 24.98 -0.49 43.33
C SER A 1106 25.96 -1.67 43.39
N SER A 1107 26.08 -2.39 42.29
CA SER A 1107 27.34 -3.04 41.93
C SER A 1107 27.53 -2.95 40.42
N LEU A 1108 28.47 -2.10 40.06
CA LEU A 1108 29.05 -1.88 38.75
C LEU A 1108 29.97 -3.05 38.35
N ALA A 1109 30.20 -3.11 37.03
CA ALA A 1109 31.40 -3.55 36.30
C ALA A 1109 31.25 -4.85 35.46
N PRO A 1110 32.03 -4.99 34.36
CA PRO A 1110 32.27 -3.99 33.32
C PRO A 1110 32.17 -4.59 31.89
N SER A 1111 32.02 -3.69 30.93
CA SER A 1111 32.38 -3.85 29.51
C SER A 1111 33.79 -4.41 29.33
N LEU A 1112 34.02 -5.19 28.27
CA LEU A 1112 35.30 -5.27 27.54
C LEU A 1112 35.17 -6.10 26.24
N ILE A 1113 35.47 -5.40 25.13
CA ILE A 1113 35.84 -5.82 23.75
C ILE A 1113 34.69 -6.17 22.79
#